data_AF-A0A1C6Q198-F1
#
_entry.id   AF-A0A1C6Q198-F1
#
_cell.length_a   1.000
_cell.length_b   1.000
_cell.length_c   1.000
_cell.angle_alpha   90.00
_cell.angle_beta   90.00
_cell.angle_gamma   90.00
#
_symmetry.space_group_name_H-M   'P 1'
#
loop_
_entity.id
_entity.type
_entity.pdbx_description
1 polymer ?
#
loop_
_entity_poly.entity_id
_entity_poly.type
_entity_poly.pdbx_seq_one_letter_code
_entity_poly.pdbx_strand_id
1 'polypeptide(L)'
;MPQEWAGESGRDRAVERYVQELLVRRPGSRPELPATLLLGPRGSGKTTVLRHLADWARRAPVARLDLAALGQEGRKPIDVLAALVFQLNESKRDFARLSFPAFGLLTIAVAARMDAADRDAAVRQMEEALVGPPGSRSEVINQLAAYAATVLGAPTAVTAALPLLPEWRRHWVRLRVRWRLARIRRRSRGGGSVDGFLIDLNQRYGDREAAERQRAEAVLFDAFLDDLRRAYGSRGGDKRRTTQCLVLLDNVDSPLGNDFLKALLDARRKAGAPDPLLVLATAGSYPAALEGFAFGGPRRPGVLPGRWPAQEERFVPEQVVKGLMVGRLRDLVRHEVEQQAKEALRSAGPRVPVPAADNGGQWLGWVVYELTRGHPAGTAQLLEALLECPADEGWEARLRQVLQPSSGLVDALLERLLPIDASGELMQALARGAAAVDLAQAQAGRVLWDESSARVQEEFNDFCTDVLRTMHLDGGDEESDGRTETPHPLLRLLLLRRLAAVPEPDTAAGGAAGSVDGAAGIRGRRAVHAALRDRAAVAGEEATAAYHALAGGDLAAAAAYLDDAFDRVTPEEWCAELCRLRRAPLAEAGPALDQPLWERYERLVEHLGEGAVEQRLRTITRLLAAVWIGPEPPDDPRTDRVGDPYRDPLGDPGAELYGEIQARFHTLAVHADSVPWTSALLRKAKQYGKEPWL
;
A
#
# COMPACT_ATOMS: atom_id res chain seq x y z
N MET A 1 13.88 14.89 -15.83
CA MET A 1 13.85 14.21 -14.51
C MET A 1 12.46 14.47 -13.97
N PRO A 2 11.62 13.44 -13.81
CA PRO A 2 10.30 13.62 -13.23
C PRO A 2 10.46 14.27 -11.85
N GLN A 3 9.64 15.27 -11.57
CA GLN A 3 9.56 15.86 -10.24
C GLN A 3 9.14 14.74 -9.27
N GLU A 4 9.91 14.49 -8.22
CA GLU A 4 9.45 13.60 -7.15
C GLU A 4 8.23 14.28 -6.51
N TRP A 5 7.04 13.70 -6.67
CA TRP A 5 5.75 14.18 -6.12
C TRP A 5 5.67 14.17 -4.59
N ALA A 6 6.79 13.95 -3.91
CA ALA A 6 6.88 13.79 -2.47
C ALA A 6 6.48 15.08 -1.75
N GLY A 7 5.43 15.04 -0.92
CA GLY A 7 5.01 16.19 -0.12
C GLY A 7 4.14 17.21 -0.85
N GLU A 8 3.81 16.97 -2.12
CA GLU A 8 3.03 17.92 -2.92
C GLU A 8 1.52 17.68 -2.82
N SER A 9 1.10 16.44 -2.58
CA SER A 9 -0.30 16.08 -2.42
C SER A 9 -0.89 16.64 -1.13
N GLY A 10 -2.20 16.90 -1.13
CA GLY A 10 -2.94 17.29 0.07
C GLY A 10 -2.85 16.22 1.18
N ARG A 11 -2.82 14.95 0.78
CA ARG A 11 -2.56 13.80 1.65
C ARG A 11 -1.20 13.92 2.38
N ASP A 12 -0.11 14.10 1.64
CA ASP A 12 1.22 14.14 2.25
C ASP A 12 1.36 15.37 3.17
N ARG A 13 0.79 16.51 2.78
CA ARG A 13 0.71 17.72 3.61
C ARG A 13 -0.11 17.52 4.88
N ALA A 14 -1.17 16.71 4.84
CA ALA A 14 -1.96 16.42 6.04
C ALA A 14 -1.18 15.55 7.04
N VAL A 15 -0.41 14.57 6.57
CA VAL A 15 0.52 13.80 7.42
C VAL A 15 1.63 14.70 7.97
N GLU A 16 2.19 15.59 7.15
CA GLU A 16 3.19 16.57 7.61
C GLU A 16 2.64 17.46 8.72
N ARG A 17 1.43 18.00 8.58
CA ARG A 17 0.79 18.82 9.63
C ARG A 17 0.62 18.05 10.93
N TYR A 18 0.18 16.79 10.86
CA TYR A 18 0.09 15.92 12.03
C TYR A 18 1.44 15.76 12.73
N VAL A 19 2.51 15.49 11.97
CA VAL A 19 3.88 15.37 12.51
C VAL A 19 4.35 16.71 13.08
N GLN A 20 4.06 17.83 12.41
CA GLN A 20 4.44 19.17 12.84
C GLN A 20 3.84 19.54 14.20
N GLU A 21 2.55 19.26 14.40
CA GLU A 21 1.85 19.51 15.66
C GLU A 21 2.52 18.80 16.85
N LEU A 22 3.07 17.60 16.62
CA LEU A 22 3.74 16.78 17.65
C LEU A 22 5.25 17.06 17.77
N LEU A 23 5.89 17.46 16.68
CA LEU A 23 7.33 17.70 16.62
C LEU A 23 7.71 19.01 17.32
N VAL A 24 6.87 20.04 17.22
CA VAL A 24 7.12 21.33 17.86
C VAL A 24 6.98 21.19 19.38
N ARG A 25 8.03 21.57 20.10
CA ARG A 25 8.10 21.43 21.55
C ARG A 25 7.80 22.75 22.25
N ARG A 26 6.88 22.71 23.21
CA ARG A 26 6.64 23.81 24.17
C ARG A 26 7.56 23.64 25.38
N PRO A 27 8.39 24.64 25.77
CA PRO A 27 9.23 24.56 26.95
C PRO A 27 8.44 24.19 28.22
N GLY A 28 8.99 23.32 29.07
CA GLY A 28 8.31 22.83 30.27
C GLY A 28 7.22 21.77 30.03
N SER A 29 6.73 21.61 28.80
CA SER A 29 5.81 20.53 28.44
C SER A 29 6.56 19.22 28.19
N ARG A 30 5.97 18.12 28.67
CA ARG A 30 6.45 16.74 28.42
C ARG A 30 5.27 15.88 27.95
N PRO A 31 4.78 16.12 26.72
CA PRO A 31 3.67 15.34 26.21
C PRO A 31 4.10 13.88 26.06
N GLU A 32 3.14 12.97 26.21
CA GLU A 32 3.32 11.57 25.84
C GLU A 32 3.26 11.49 24.31
N LEU A 33 4.41 11.28 23.67
CA LEU A 33 4.51 11.21 22.20
C LEU A 33 4.19 9.80 21.71
N PRO A 34 3.35 9.64 20.67
CA PRO A 34 2.99 8.33 20.16
C PRO A 34 4.09 7.72 19.30
N ALA A 35 4.02 6.40 19.13
CA ALA A 35 4.42 5.77 17.89
C ALA A 35 3.21 5.68 16.97
N THR A 36 3.31 6.23 15.77
CA THR A 36 2.23 6.23 14.77
C THR A 36 2.60 5.26 13.66
N LEU A 37 1.77 4.25 13.46
CA LEU A 37 1.89 3.29 12.37
C LEU A 37 1.01 3.72 11.19
N LEU A 38 1.65 4.03 10.07
CA LEU A 38 1.03 4.32 8.79
C LEU A 38 0.91 3.03 7.98
N LEU A 39 -0.31 2.54 7.83
CA LEU A 39 -0.63 1.39 7.01
C LEU A 39 -0.97 1.85 5.60
N GLY A 40 -0.58 1.07 4.60
CA GLY A 40 -1.04 1.27 3.23
C GLY A 40 -0.51 0.18 2.31
N PRO A 41 -1.23 -0.15 1.22
CA PRO A 41 -0.80 -1.17 0.27
C PRO A 41 0.57 -0.88 -0.34
N ARG A 42 1.17 -1.85 -1.02
CA ARG A 42 2.41 -1.59 -1.79
C ARG A 42 2.13 -0.52 -2.84
N GLY A 43 3.08 0.40 -3.01
CA GLY A 43 2.93 1.53 -3.93
C GLY A 43 2.06 2.70 -3.45
N SER A 44 1.47 2.65 -2.24
CA SER A 44 0.72 3.77 -1.62
C SER A 44 1.55 5.02 -1.27
N GLY A 45 2.85 5.06 -1.58
CA GLY A 45 3.71 6.22 -1.33
C GLY A 45 4.26 6.34 0.10
N LYS A 46 4.15 5.30 0.94
CA LYS A 46 4.72 5.24 2.30
C LYS A 46 6.17 5.74 2.38
N THR A 47 7.08 5.13 1.63
CA THR A 47 8.50 5.49 1.58
C THR A 47 8.71 6.92 1.09
N THR A 48 7.91 7.35 0.11
CA THR A 48 7.96 8.72 -0.44
C THR A 48 7.59 9.76 0.62
N VAL A 49 6.53 9.51 1.40
CA VAL A 49 6.12 10.38 2.52
C VAL A 49 7.20 10.42 3.60
N LEU A 50 7.80 9.28 3.96
CA LEU A 50 8.88 9.27 4.95
C LEU A 50 10.13 10.02 4.46
N ARG A 51 10.47 9.94 3.17
CA ARG A 51 11.58 10.70 2.59
C ARG A 51 11.32 12.20 2.65
N HIS A 52 10.14 12.63 2.21
CA HIS A 52 9.68 14.02 2.31
C HIS A 52 9.79 14.55 3.74
N LEU A 53 9.26 13.81 4.72
CA LEU A 53 9.32 14.20 6.12
C LEU A 53 10.75 14.29 6.67
N ALA A 54 11.65 13.41 6.22
CA ALA A 54 13.06 13.47 6.61
C ALA A 54 13.74 14.75 6.11
N ASP A 55 13.47 15.12 4.86
CA ASP A 55 14.01 16.32 4.23
C ASP A 55 13.41 17.60 4.82
N TRP A 56 12.09 17.63 5.00
CA TRP A 56 11.36 18.71 5.66
C TRP A 56 11.85 18.94 7.11
N ALA A 57 12.01 17.87 7.88
CA ALA A 57 12.44 17.94 9.27
C ALA A 57 13.96 18.00 9.45
N ARG A 58 14.76 18.19 8.39
CA ARG A 58 16.24 18.10 8.44
C ARG A 58 16.92 18.94 9.52
N ARG A 59 16.29 20.02 9.98
CA ARG A 59 16.80 20.90 11.06
C ARG A 59 16.58 20.32 12.47
N ALA A 60 15.60 19.43 12.64
CA ALA A 60 15.35 18.69 13.88
C ALA A 60 16.24 17.43 13.95
N PRO A 61 16.45 16.82 15.13
CA PRO A 61 17.10 15.52 15.24
C PRO A 61 16.19 14.44 14.65
N VAL A 62 16.54 13.97 13.46
CA VAL A 62 15.74 13.02 12.66
C VAL A 62 16.59 11.80 12.34
N ALA A 63 15.97 10.63 12.42
CA ALA A 63 16.53 9.41 11.88
C ALA A 63 15.53 8.72 10.95
N ARG A 64 16.00 8.20 9.81
CA ARG A 64 15.22 7.40 8.86
C ARG A 64 15.94 6.08 8.59
N LEU A 65 15.25 4.96 8.78
CA LEU A 65 15.78 3.62 8.56
C LEU A 65 14.78 2.77 7.78
N ASP A 66 15.28 1.96 6.85
CA ASP A 66 14.51 0.91 6.19
C ASP A 66 14.81 -0.43 6.88
N LEU A 67 13.83 -0.97 7.60
CA LEU A 67 14.03 -2.16 8.42
C LEU A 67 14.02 -3.45 7.61
N ALA A 68 13.40 -3.46 6.42
CA ALA A 68 13.46 -4.59 5.52
C ALA A 68 14.86 -4.73 4.91
N ALA A 69 15.44 -3.63 4.42
CA ALA A 69 16.80 -3.62 3.88
C ALA A 69 17.84 -4.04 4.94
N LEU A 70 17.73 -3.50 6.16
CA LEU A 70 18.61 -3.89 7.27
C LEU A 70 18.42 -5.37 7.67
N GLY A 71 17.19 -5.89 7.62
CA GLY A 71 16.91 -7.30 7.90
C GLY A 71 17.58 -8.23 6.89
N GLN A 72 17.60 -7.86 5.61
CA GLN A 72 18.26 -8.62 4.54
C GLN A 72 19.79 -8.67 4.72
N GLU A 73 20.40 -7.63 5.30
CA GLU A 73 21.80 -7.62 5.72
C GLU A 73 22.09 -8.46 6.98
N GLY A 74 21.07 -9.11 7.57
CA GLY A 74 21.21 -9.89 8.79
C GLY A 74 21.38 -9.05 10.06
N ARG A 75 20.97 -7.76 10.02
CA ARG A 75 21.04 -6.86 11.18
C ARG A 75 20.05 -7.27 12.27
N LYS A 76 20.39 -6.91 13.51
CA LYS A 76 19.59 -7.19 14.71
C LYS A 76 18.99 -5.90 15.29
N PRO A 77 18.00 -5.98 16.20
CA PRO A 77 17.39 -4.80 16.82
C PRO A 77 18.40 -3.82 17.46
N ILE A 78 19.49 -4.34 18.05
CA ILE A 78 20.58 -3.50 18.58
C ILE A 78 21.28 -2.67 17.50
N ASP A 79 21.45 -3.20 16.28
CA ASP A 79 22.10 -2.50 15.18
C ASP A 79 21.21 -1.35 14.70
N VAL A 80 19.90 -1.60 14.63
CA VAL A 80 18.89 -0.56 14.34
C VAL A 80 18.94 0.54 15.40
N LEU A 81 18.97 0.17 16.69
CA LEU A 81 19.03 1.13 17.79
C LEU A 81 20.32 1.98 17.75
N ALA A 82 21.44 1.37 17.40
CA ALA A 82 22.71 2.07 17.27
C ALA A 82 22.73 2.99 16.03
N ALA A 83 22.14 2.58 14.91
CA ALA A 83 21.95 3.42 13.73
C ALA A 83 21.04 4.63 14.03
N LEU A 84 19.97 4.45 14.81
CA LEU A 84 19.14 5.57 15.28
C LEU A 84 19.96 6.54 16.14
N VAL A 85 20.70 6.03 17.12
CA VAL A 85 21.55 6.85 17.98
C VAL A 85 22.58 7.64 17.15
N PHE A 86 23.14 7.04 16.11
CA PHE A 86 24.05 7.72 15.18
C PHE A 86 23.40 8.93 14.52
N GLN A 87 22.27 8.71 13.84
CA GLN A 87 21.59 9.74 13.07
C GLN A 87 21.05 10.86 13.98
N LEU A 88 20.53 10.50 15.15
CA LEU A 88 20.07 11.49 16.15
C LEU A 88 21.21 12.32 16.77
N ASN A 89 22.45 11.81 16.74
CA ASN A 89 23.63 12.49 17.26
C ASN A 89 24.32 13.41 16.24
N GLU A 90 23.81 13.48 15.00
CA GLU A 90 24.38 14.32 13.96
C GLU A 90 24.50 15.80 14.43
N SER A 91 25.63 16.43 14.09
CA SER A 91 25.84 17.84 14.43
C SER A 91 25.03 18.72 13.49
N LYS A 92 24.13 19.55 14.05
CA LYS A 92 23.29 20.48 13.29
C LYS A 92 23.52 21.89 13.80
N ARG A 93 23.60 22.88 12.89
CA ARG A 93 23.92 24.28 13.21
C ARG A 93 23.01 24.88 14.30
N ASP A 94 21.73 24.56 14.23
CA ASP A 94 20.70 25.16 15.09
C ASP A 94 20.20 24.22 16.20
N PHE A 95 20.83 23.05 16.37
CA PHE A 95 20.37 22.05 17.35
C PHE A 95 21.49 21.55 18.25
N ALA A 96 21.27 21.60 19.57
CA ALA A 96 22.22 21.12 20.54
C ALA A 96 22.37 19.60 20.49
N ARG A 97 23.55 19.14 20.08
CA ARG A 97 23.94 17.73 19.96
C ARG A 97 23.43 16.86 21.11
N LEU A 98 22.88 15.69 20.78
CA LEU A 98 22.41 14.70 21.75
C LEU A 98 23.58 13.84 22.22
N SER A 99 23.56 13.40 23.49
CA SER A 99 24.55 12.46 24.01
C SER A 99 23.85 11.26 24.63
N PHE A 100 24.41 10.08 24.38
CA PHE A 100 23.84 8.79 24.78
C PHE A 100 24.86 7.96 25.59
N PRO A 101 25.33 8.46 26.75
CA PRO A 101 26.43 7.84 27.49
C PRO A 101 26.08 6.51 28.17
N ALA A 102 24.83 6.31 28.63
CA ALA A 102 24.44 5.03 29.23
C ALA A 102 24.31 3.96 28.13
N PHE A 103 23.68 4.32 27.00
CA PHE A 103 23.62 3.45 25.83
C PHE A 103 25.02 3.07 25.35
N GLY A 104 25.89 4.05 25.09
CA GLY A 104 27.25 3.80 24.58
C GLY A 104 28.09 2.87 25.47
N LEU A 105 28.02 2.98 26.79
CA LEU A 105 28.72 2.05 27.69
C LEU A 105 28.16 0.64 27.63
N LEU A 106 26.83 0.49 27.53
CA LEU A 106 26.20 -0.82 27.43
C LEU A 106 26.51 -1.48 26.08
N THR A 107 26.55 -0.71 24.99
CA THR A 107 26.98 -1.21 23.68
C THR A 107 28.43 -1.70 23.71
N ILE A 108 29.34 -0.97 24.37
CA ILE A 108 30.73 -1.42 24.56
C ILE A 108 30.77 -2.71 25.39
N ALA A 109 30.00 -2.78 26.48
CA ALA A 109 29.94 -3.97 27.32
C ALA A 109 29.42 -5.20 26.56
N VAL A 110 28.39 -5.03 25.72
CA VAL A 110 27.84 -6.10 24.88
C VAL A 110 28.82 -6.55 23.78
N ALA A 111 29.64 -5.63 23.27
CA ALA A 111 30.61 -5.90 22.21
C ALA A 111 31.96 -6.48 22.72
N ALA A 112 32.22 -6.43 24.02
CA ALA A 112 33.47 -6.94 24.60
C ALA A 112 33.56 -8.47 24.46
N ARG A 113 34.70 -8.99 23.98
CA ARG A 113 34.99 -10.44 24.02
C ARG A 113 35.46 -10.78 25.43
N MET A 114 34.74 -11.67 26.09
CA MET A 114 35.04 -12.07 27.47
C MET A 114 35.32 -13.56 27.55
N ASP A 115 36.26 -13.95 28.40
CA ASP A 115 36.39 -15.34 28.80
C ASP A 115 35.28 -15.67 29.82
N ALA A 116 34.33 -16.49 29.41
CA ALA A 116 33.18 -16.87 30.24
C ALA A 116 33.56 -17.83 31.39
N ALA A 117 34.76 -18.41 31.37
CA ALA A 117 35.18 -19.42 32.34
C ALA A 117 35.74 -18.82 33.65
N ASP A 118 36.25 -17.58 33.64
CA ASP A 118 36.82 -16.91 34.82
C ASP A 118 36.17 -15.53 35.06
N ARG A 119 35.44 -15.42 36.17
CA ARG A 119 34.73 -14.20 36.56
C ARG A 119 35.67 -13.04 36.91
N ASP A 120 36.81 -13.30 37.53
CA ASP A 120 37.76 -12.24 37.90
C ASP A 120 38.58 -11.77 36.68
N ALA A 121 38.83 -12.67 35.72
CA ALA A 121 39.32 -12.28 34.40
C ALA A 121 38.28 -11.45 33.63
N ALA A 122 37.01 -11.85 33.64
CA ALA A 122 35.93 -11.11 33.00
C ALA A 122 35.76 -9.70 33.59
N VAL A 123 35.79 -9.54 34.92
CA VAL A 123 35.75 -8.21 35.56
C VAL A 123 36.91 -7.33 35.09
N ARG A 124 38.14 -7.85 35.03
CA ARG A 124 39.31 -7.09 34.57
C ARG A 124 39.22 -6.73 33.09
N GLN A 125 38.77 -7.65 32.22
CA GLN A 125 38.56 -7.40 30.79
C GLN A 125 37.45 -6.37 30.54
N MET A 126 36.36 -6.41 31.34
CA MET A 126 35.29 -5.41 31.29
C MET A 126 35.80 -4.03 31.75
N GLU A 127 36.56 -3.98 32.84
CA GLU A 127 37.19 -2.73 33.28
C GLU A 127 38.15 -2.19 32.22
N GLU A 128 38.97 -3.03 31.58
CA GLU A 128 39.87 -2.62 30.52
C GLU A 128 39.13 -2.09 29.29
N ALA A 129 38.07 -2.76 28.84
CA ALA A 129 37.23 -2.30 27.73
C ALA A 129 36.55 -0.94 28.02
N LEU A 130 36.18 -0.68 29.28
CA LEU A 130 35.50 0.56 29.69
C LEU A 130 36.47 1.69 30.10
N VAL A 131 37.69 1.36 30.57
CA VAL A 131 38.60 2.27 31.30
C VAL A 131 40.00 2.37 30.67
N GLY A 132 40.42 1.43 29.83
CA GLY A 132 41.77 1.31 29.28
C GLY A 132 42.33 2.56 28.60
N PRO A 133 43.67 2.68 28.44
CA PRO A 133 44.33 3.78 27.77
C PRO A 133 43.85 3.93 26.31
N PRO A 134 43.97 5.12 25.68
CA PRO A 134 43.43 5.38 24.34
C PRO A 134 43.89 4.36 23.29
N GLY A 135 45.10 3.77 23.43
CA GLY A 135 45.59 2.68 22.58
C GLY A 135 44.79 1.37 22.71
N SER A 136 44.51 0.91 23.93
CA SER A 136 43.71 -0.30 24.20
C SER A 136 42.26 -0.16 23.69
N ARG A 137 41.68 1.04 23.79
CA ARG A 137 40.37 1.32 23.17
C ARG A 137 40.45 1.34 21.66
N SER A 138 41.49 1.94 21.09
CA SER A 138 41.68 1.93 19.64
C SER A 138 41.82 0.50 19.11
N GLU A 139 42.31 -0.44 19.92
CA GLU A 139 42.43 -1.84 19.59
C GLU A 139 41.07 -2.57 19.63
N VAL A 140 40.26 -2.34 20.67
CA VAL A 140 38.86 -2.81 20.71
C VAL A 140 38.04 -2.18 19.57
N ILE A 141 38.27 -0.91 19.25
CA ILE A 141 37.64 -0.16 18.15
C ILE A 141 38.07 -0.71 16.78
N ASN A 142 39.37 -0.96 16.58
CA ASN A 142 39.93 -1.50 15.33
C ASN A 142 39.57 -2.98 15.15
N GLN A 143 39.48 -3.77 16.23
CA GLN A 143 39.03 -5.16 16.20
C GLN A 143 37.51 -5.25 15.95
N LEU A 144 36.72 -4.31 16.48
CA LEU A 144 35.30 -4.18 16.15
C LEU A 144 35.08 -3.68 14.71
N ALA A 145 35.96 -2.82 14.20
CA ALA A 145 36.00 -2.45 12.79
C ALA A 145 36.42 -3.63 11.90
N ALA A 146 37.35 -4.48 12.33
CA ALA A 146 37.82 -5.66 11.60
C ALA A 146 36.80 -6.82 11.62
N TYR A 147 36.09 -7.04 12.72
CA TYR A 147 35.00 -8.01 12.81
C TYR A 147 33.76 -7.54 12.02
N ALA A 148 33.49 -6.22 12.01
CA ALA A 148 32.49 -5.60 11.14
C ALA A 148 32.90 -5.59 9.64
N ALA A 149 34.20 -5.58 9.33
CA ALA A 149 34.71 -5.62 7.95
C ALA A 149 34.71 -7.03 7.37
N THR A 150 34.96 -8.07 8.17
CA THR A 150 35.06 -9.46 7.72
C THR A 150 33.73 -10.21 7.68
N VAL A 151 32.70 -9.76 8.43
CA VAL A 151 31.36 -10.37 8.44
C VAL A 151 30.28 -9.49 7.77
N LEU A 152 30.47 -8.16 7.64
CA LEU A 152 29.34 -7.21 7.53
C LEU A 152 29.50 -5.99 6.59
N GLY A 153 30.52 -5.91 5.71
CA GLY A 153 30.50 -4.96 4.59
C GLY A 153 30.29 -3.46 4.89
N ALA A 154 30.55 -2.99 6.13
CA ALA A 154 30.72 -1.59 6.62
C ALA A 154 29.98 -1.30 7.97
N PRO A 155 30.49 -0.34 8.77
CA PRO A 155 30.45 -0.36 10.22
C PRO A 155 29.43 0.63 10.79
N THR A 156 28.47 0.20 11.62
CA THR A 156 27.47 1.16 12.10
C THR A 156 27.34 1.21 13.62
N ALA A 157 27.20 0.12 14.37
CA ALA A 157 26.81 0.26 15.77
C ALA A 157 27.88 0.90 16.69
N VAL A 158 29.16 0.54 16.54
CA VAL A 158 30.25 0.99 17.44
C VAL A 158 30.97 2.22 16.90
N THR A 159 31.17 2.33 15.58
CA THR A 159 31.71 3.53 14.91
C THR A 159 30.81 4.74 15.09
N ALA A 160 29.49 4.53 15.08
CA ALA A 160 28.51 5.57 15.41
C ALA A 160 28.55 6.03 16.86
N ALA A 161 28.93 5.13 17.77
CA ALA A 161 28.95 5.39 19.19
C ALA A 161 30.20 6.18 19.64
N LEU A 162 31.27 6.16 18.84
CA LEU A 162 32.54 6.81 19.18
C LEU A 162 32.45 8.32 19.45
N PRO A 163 31.77 9.13 18.61
CA PRO A 163 31.69 10.56 18.85
C PRO A 163 30.61 10.94 19.89
N LEU A 164 29.95 9.96 20.53
CA LEU A 164 29.05 10.17 21.69
C LEU A 164 29.78 10.29 23.03
N LEU A 165 31.07 9.96 23.05
CA LEU A 165 31.90 10.02 24.25
C LEU A 165 32.41 11.46 24.44
N PRO A 166 32.08 12.14 25.55
CA PRO A 166 32.60 13.48 25.82
C PRO A 166 34.11 13.46 26.02
N GLU A 167 34.82 14.44 25.44
CA GLU A 167 36.18 14.76 25.87
C GLU A 167 36.19 15.19 27.35
N TRP A 168 37.09 14.61 28.14
CA TRP A 168 36.85 14.37 29.57
C TRP A 168 37.13 15.53 30.55
N ARG A 169 36.27 15.59 31.59
CA ARG A 169 36.67 15.78 33.01
C ARG A 169 36.18 14.58 33.85
N ARG A 170 37.13 13.85 34.47
CA ARG A 170 37.11 12.37 34.58
C ARG A 170 36.37 11.69 35.75
N HIS A 171 35.91 12.39 36.80
CA HIS A 171 35.39 11.68 38.01
C HIS A 171 33.86 11.77 38.20
N TRP A 172 33.29 12.97 38.07
CA TRP A 172 31.86 13.22 38.32
C TRP A 172 30.92 12.62 37.27
N VAL A 173 31.35 12.58 36.01
CA VAL A 173 30.59 11.95 34.92
C VAL A 173 30.57 10.43 35.10
N ARG A 174 31.67 9.81 35.54
CA ARG A 174 31.74 8.37 35.86
C ARG A 174 30.80 7.98 36.99
N LEU A 175 30.84 8.73 38.10
CA LEU A 175 29.88 8.54 39.19
C LEU A 175 28.46 8.65 38.66
N ARG A 176 28.12 9.74 37.96
CA ARG A 176 26.77 9.91 37.39
C ARG A 176 26.38 8.74 36.51
N VAL A 177 27.24 8.27 35.60
CA VAL A 177 26.89 7.17 34.69
C VAL A 177 26.80 5.83 35.44
N ARG A 178 27.65 5.55 36.44
CA ARG A 178 27.46 4.38 37.32
C ARG A 178 26.15 4.45 38.11
N TRP A 179 25.76 5.62 38.61
CA TRP A 179 24.44 5.82 39.22
C TRP A 179 23.30 5.58 38.21
N ARG A 180 23.50 5.89 36.91
CA ARG A 180 22.53 5.59 35.84
C ARG A 180 22.40 4.10 35.61
N LEU A 181 23.52 3.40 35.45
CA LEU A 181 23.55 1.94 35.27
C LEU A 181 22.94 1.24 36.50
N ALA A 182 23.24 1.70 37.71
CA ALA A 182 22.62 1.18 38.94
C ALA A 182 21.09 1.38 38.98
N ARG A 183 20.55 2.44 38.35
CA ARG A 183 19.10 2.66 38.23
C ARG A 183 18.47 1.75 37.18
N ILE A 184 19.10 1.59 36.02
CA ILE A 184 18.66 0.69 34.95
C ILE A 184 18.66 -0.75 35.48
N ARG A 185 19.75 -1.18 36.12
CA ARG A 185 19.88 -2.48 36.82
C ARG A 185 18.73 -2.76 37.78
N ARG A 186 18.37 -1.80 38.64
CA ARG A 186 17.25 -1.95 39.60
C ARG A 186 15.91 -2.16 38.90
N ARG A 187 15.68 -1.51 37.76
CA ARG A 187 14.46 -1.71 36.94
C ARG A 187 14.46 -3.05 36.20
N SER A 188 15.64 -3.56 35.85
CA SER A 188 15.81 -4.85 35.18
C SER A 188 15.97 -6.03 36.14
N ARG A 189 15.71 -5.85 37.44
CA ARG A 189 15.80 -6.88 38.51
C ARG A 189 17.18 -7.55 38.65
N GLY A 190 18.27 -6.88 38.24
CA GLY A 190 19.62 -7.43 38.35
C GLY A 190 20.21 -7.33 39.77
N GLY A 191 20.57 -8.48 40.38
CA GLY A 191 21.34 -8.54 41.63
C GLY A 191 22.82 -8.18 41.44
N GLY A 192 23.55 -7.83 42.52
CA GLY A 192 25.02 -7.66 42.50
C GLY A 192 25.57 -6.24 42.22
N SER A 193 26.84 -6.14 41.85
CA SER A 193 27.55 -4.88 41.51
C SER A 193 27.24 -4.39 40.09
N VAL A 194 27.64 -3.15 39.74
CA VAL A 194 27.45 -2.63 38.35
C VAL A 194 28.27 -3.46 37.36
N ASP A 195 29.48 -3.86 37.71
CA ASP A 195 30.35 -4.62 36.80
C ASP A 195 29.83 -6.05 36.62
N GLY A 196 29.28 -6.67 37.67
CA GLY A 196 28.58 -7.94 37.57
C GLY A 196 27.34 -7.87 36.67
N PHE A 197 26.62 -6.74 36.67
CA PHE A 197 25.51 -6.51 35.75
C PHE A 197 25.95 -6.37 34.28
N LEU A 198 27.09 -5.73 34.02
CA LEU A 198 27.62 -5.60 32.65
C LEU A 198 28.13 -6.95 32.10
N ILE A 199 28.70 -7.79 32.97
CA ILE A 199 29.11 -9.16 32.61
C ILE A 199 27.89 -10.02 32.31
N ASP A 200 26.89 -10.02 33.19
CA ASP A 200 25.61 -10.73 33.00
C ASP A 200 24.92 -10.30 31.69
N LEU A 201 24.96 -9.00 31.36
CA LEU A 201 24.45 -8.48 30.10
C LEU A 201 25.21 -9.02 28.88
N ASN A 202 26.55 -9.02 28.91
CA ASN A 202 27.39 -9.56 27.85
C ASN A 202 27.12 -11.06 27.63
N GLN A 203 27.05 -11.84 28.72
CA GLN A 203 26.77 -13.27 28.69
C GLN A 203 25.40 -13.57 28.07
N ARG A 204 24.33 -12.88 28.52
CA ARG A 204 22.97 -13.07 27.97
C ARG A 204 22.88 -12.71 26.49
N TYR A 205 23.62 -11.70 26.04
CA TYR A 205 23.66 -11.34 24.62
C TYR A 205 24.45 -12.36 23.78
N GLY A 206 25.50 -12.97 24.35
CA GLY A 206 26.29 -14.04 23.74
C GLY A 206 25.61 -15.42 23.78
N ASP A 207 24.49 -15.57 24.50
CA ASP A 207 23.76 -16.82 24.64
C ASP A 207 23.16 -17.28 23.29
N ARG A 208 23.01 -18.60 23.12
CA ARG A 208 22.34 -19.20 21.97
C ARG A 208 20.83 -19.04 22.04
N GLU A 209 20.27 -18.93 23.25
CA GLU A 209 18.83 -18.78 23.43
C GLU A 209 18.35 -17.37 23.04
N ALA A 210 17.36 -17.30 22.14
CA ALA A 210 16.82 -16.03 21.66
C ALA A 210 16.20 -15.18 22.79
N ALA A 211 15.59 -15.82 23.80
CA ALA A 211 14.95 -15.13 24.92
C ALA A 211 15.94 -14.35 25.79
N GLU A 212 17.12 -14.90 26.05
CA GLU A 212 18.16 -14.20 26.84
C GLU A 212 18.74 -13.02 26.07
N ARG A 213 18.97 -13.18 24.76
CA ARG A 213 19.39 -12.07 23.90
C ARG A 213 18.38 -10.94 23.89
N GLN A 214 17.08 -11.26 23.76
CA GLN A 214 16.02 -10.26 23.80
C GLN A 214 15.95 -9.52 25.15
N ARG A 215 16.22 -10.21 26.27
CA ARG A 215 16.32 -9.58 27.60
C ARG A 215 17.51 -8.61 27.68
N ALA A 216 18.65 -8.96 27.08
CA ALA A 216 19.80 -8.08 27.00
C ALA A 216 19.52 -6.84 26.11
N GLU A 217 18.87 -7.03 24.97
CA GLU A 217 18.44 -5.93 24.09
C GLU A 217 17.47 -4.98 24.79
N ALA A 218 16.52 -5.49 25.57
CA ALA A 218 15.59 -4.65 26.34
C ALA A 218 16.30 -3.66 27.29
N VAL A 219 17.46 -4.05 27.85
CA VAL A 219 18.28 -3.16 28.70
C VAL A 219 18.86 -1.99 27.90
N LEU A 220 19.22 -2.21 26.63
CA LEU A 220 19.74 -1.17 25.74
C LEU A 220 18.65 -0.17 25.34
N PHE A 221 17.43 -0.65 25.04
CA PHE A 221 16.27 0.24 24.82
C PHE A 221 15.97 1.10 26.05
N ASP A 222 15.98 0.49 27.24
CA ASP A 222 15.80 1.22 28.51
C ASP A 222 16.84 2.34 28.67
N ALA A 223 18.11 2.06 28.34
CA ALA A 223 19.20 3.03 28.43
C ALA A 223 19.09 4.16 27.41
N PHE A 224 18.75 3.83 26.17
CA PHE A 224 18.50 4.79 25.09
C PHE A 224 17.41 5.80 25.48
N LEU A 225 16.23 5.31 25.91
CA LEU A 225 15.12 6.17 26.33
C LEU A 225 15.49 6.99 27.58
N ASP A 226 16.26 6.44 28.51
CA ASP A 226 16.69 7.14 29.72
C ASP A 226 17.70 8.27 29.42
N ASP A 227 18.58 8.10 28.44
CA ASP A 227 19.46 9.17 27.97
C ASP A 227 18.69 10.28 27.25
N LEU A 228 17.73 9.94 26.37
CA LEU A 228 16.85 10.93 25.72
C LEU A 228 16.06 11.75 26.73
N ARG A 229 15.38 11.08 27.67
CA ARG A 229 14.60 11.75 28.74
C ARG A 229 15.47 12.75 29.53
N ARG A 230 16.74 12.43 29.77
CA ARG A 230 17.66 13.35 30.46
C ARG A 230 18.16 14.48 29.58
N ALA A 231 18.48 14.20 28.32
CA ALA A 231 18.91 15.24 27.38
C ALA A 231 17.89 16.38 27.33
N TYR A 232 16.61 16.03 27.27
CA TYR A 232 15.50 16.99 27.23
C TYR A 232 15.05 17.49 28.60
N GLY A 233 15.18 16.67 29.66
CA GLY A 233 14.72 17.02 31.01
C GLY A 233 15.64 17.97 31.79
N SER A 234 16.86 18.23 31.32
CA SER A 234 17.80 19.17 31.96
C SER A 234 17.39 20.64 31.74
N ARG A 235 17.64 21.54 32.70
CA ARG A 235 17.27 22.98 32.58
C ARG A 235 17.87 23.66 31.34
N GLY A 236 19.07 23.26 30.93
CA GLY A 236 19.71 23.73 29.70
C GLY A 236 19.13 23.09 28.44
N GLY A 237 18.82 21.79 28.48
CA GLY A 237 18.18 21.08 27.37
C GLY A 237 16.76 21.54 27.10
N ASP A 238 15.98 21.76 28.15
CA ASP A 238 14.59 22.23 28.08
C ASP A 238 14.46 23.60 27.41
N LYS A 239 15.44 24.49 27.61
CA LYS A 239 15.47 25.83 26.99
C LYS A 239 16.00 25.83 25.56
N ARG A 240 16.99 24.98 25.26
CA ARG A 240 17.70 24.99 23.96
C ARG A 240 17.03 24.13 22.89
N ARG A 241 16.15 23.20 23.27
CA ARG A 241 15.51 22.25 22.34
C ARG A 241 14.06 22.64 22.10
N THR A 242 13.81 23.18 20.91
CA THR A 242 12.51 23.67 20.43
C THR A 242 11.73 22.61 19.64
N THR A 243 12.35 21.48 19.32
CA THR A 243 11.72 20.34 18.63
C THR A 243 11.95 19.05 19.41
N GLN A 244 11.09 18.04 19.20
CA GLN A 244 11.29 16.66 19.63
C GLN A 244 12.26 15.91 18.68
N CYS A 245 12.59 14.66 19.00
CA CYS A 245 13.27 13.75 18.07
C CYS A 245 12.26 13.05 17.17
N LEU A 246 12.53 13.00 15.86
CA LEU A 246 11.70 12.28 14.89
C LEU A 246 12.41 11.01 14.45
N VAL A 247 11.74 9.87 14.54
CA VAL A 247 12.21 8.60 14.02
C VAL A 247 11.22 8.09 12.98
N LEU A 248 11.73 7.87 11.78
CA LEU A 248 11.00 7.43 10.60
C LEU A 248 11.43 5.99 10.29
N LEU A 249 10.54 5.03 10.49
CA LEU A 249 10.83 3.61 10.30
C LEU A 249 10.06 3.10 9.09
N ASP A 250 10.77 2.67 8.06
CA ASP A 250 10.16 2.06 6.88
C ASP A 250 10.10 0.53 6.99
N ASN A 251 9.06 -0.06 6.39
CA ASN A 251 8.83 -1.50 6.31
C ASN A 251 8.88 -2.24 7.67
N VAL A 252 8.13 -1.74 8.66
CA VAL A 252 8.11 -2.34 10.01
C VAL A 252 7.39 -3.69 10.08
N ASP A 253 6.69 -4.07 9.02
CA ASP A 253 6.12 -5.40 8.79
C ASP A 253 7.16 -6.49 8.49
N SER A 254 8.43 -6.12 8.25
CA SER A 254 9.54 -7.08 8.20
C SER A 254 9.77 -7.78 9.55
N PRO A 255 10.42 -8.96 9.60
CA PRO A 255 10.75 -9.63 10.86
C PRO A 255 11.56 -8.75 11.83
N LEU A 256 12.61 -8.10 11.33
CA LEU A 256 13.42 -7.16 12.12
C LEU A 256 12.59 -5.96 12.59
N GLY A 257 11.72 -5.43 11.74
CA GLY A 257 10.85 -4.30 12.07
C GLY A 257 9.85 -4.61 13.17
N ASN A 258 9.23 -5.79 13.10
CA ASN A 258 8.31 -6.32 14.11
C ASN A 258 8.99 -6.39 15.49
N ASP A 259 10.17 -7.02 15.54
CA ASP A 259 10.92 -7.19 16.79
C ASP A 259 11.38 -5.85 17.37
N PHE A 260 11.89 -4.96 16.52
CA PHE A 260 12.37 -3.63 16.94
C PHE A 260 11.23 -2.76 17.50
N LEU A 261 10.11 -2.65 16.77
CA LEU A 261 8.99 -1.80 17.17
C LEU A 261 8.33 -2.32 18.44
N LYS A 262 8.17 -3.65 18.57
CA LYS A 262 7.69 -4.30 19.79
C LYS A 262 8.60 -3.98 20.99
N ALA A 263 9.91 -4.16 20.85
CA ALA A 263 10.87 -3.87 21.92
C ALA A 263 10.84 -2.40 22.36
N LEU A 264 10.69 -1.47 21.41
CA LEU A 264 10.56 -0.03 21.71
C LEU A 264 9.28 0.29 22.50
N LEU A 265 8.14 -0.25 22.08
CA LEU A 265 6.85 -0.05 22.76
C LEU A 265 6.83 -0.70 24.16
N ASP A 266 7.43 -1.88 24.31
CA ASP A 266 7.61 -2.54 25.60
C ASP A 266 8.46 -1.69 26.55
N ALA A 267 9.59 -1.15 26.08
CA ALA A 267 10.45 -0.27 26.87
C ALA A 267 9.73 1.01 27.32
N ARG A 268 8.92 1.61 26.45
CA ARG A 268 8.08 2.78 26.79
C ARG A 268 7.07 2.49 27.89
N ARG A 269 6.31 1.40 27.74
CA ARG A 269 5.31 0.97 28.73
C ARG A 269 5.94 0.64 30.07
N LYS A 270 7.06 -0.10 30.06
CA LYS A 270 7.83 -0.43 31.26
C LYS A 270 8.34 0.82 31.97
N ALA A 271 8.78 1.84 31.22
CA ALA A 271 9.27 3.08 31.79
C ALA A 271 8.15 3.94 32.42
N GLY A 272 6.93 3.91 31.86
CA GLY A 272 5.77 4.63 32.36
C GLY A 272 5.94 6.15 32.44
N ALA A 273 6.87 6.71 31.65
CA ALA A 273 7.23 8.13 31.68
C ALA A 273 7.40 8.66 30.24
N PRO A 274 6.95 9.90 29.95
CA PRO A 274 7.04 10.47 28.62
C PRO A 274 8.49 10.66 28.18
N ASP A 275 8.74 10.44 26.90
CA ASP A 275 10.03 10.62 26.25
C ASP A 275 9.89 11.53 25.00
N PRO A 276 10.98 12.16 24.55
CA PRO A 276 10.94 13.16 23.48
C PRO A 276 11.02 12.53 22.07
N LEU A 277 10.70 11.24 21.92
CA LEU A 277 10.79 10.53 20.65
C LEU A 277 9.40 10.47 19.99
N LEU A 278 9.24 11.11 18.85
CA LEU A 278 8.10 10.92 17.96
C LEU A 278 8.48 9.85 16.95
N VAL A 279 7.70 8.77 16.88
CA VAL A 279 7.96 7.67 15.94
C VAL A 279 6.87 7.65 14.89
N LEU A 280 7.24 7.68 13.62
CA LEU A 280 6.36 7.43 12.49
C LEU A 280 6.89 6.20 11.75
N ALA A 281 6.10 5.13 11.74
CA ALA A 281 6.44 3.86 11.14
C ALA A 281 5.52 3.59 9.95
N THR A 282 6.01 2.93 8.90
CA THR A 282 5.20 2.51 7.75
C THR A 282 5.22 0.99 7.60
N ALA A 283 4.08 0.42 7.21
CA ALA A 283 3.97 -1.02 6.95
C ALA A 283 3.05 -1.32 5.75
N GLY A 284 3.41 -2.36 5.00
CA GLY A 284 2.63 -2.90 3.88
C GLY A 284 1.58 -3.94 4.30
N SER A 285 1.77 -4.56 5.47
CA SER A 285 0.80 -5.41 6.15
C SER A 285 0.70 -5.02 7.63
N TYR A 286 -0.31 -5.52 8.34
CA TYR A 286 -0.37 -5.27 9.78
C TYR A 286 0.75 -6.07 10.49
N PRO A 287 1.64 -5.43 11.27
CA PRO A 287 2.75 -6.13 11.92
C PRO A 287 2.22 -7.18 12.92
N ALA A 288 2.54 -8.47 12.69
CA ALA A 288 2.04 -9.59 13.50
C ALA A 288 2.33 -9.42 14.99
N ALA A 289 3.50 -8.85 15.32
CA ALA A 289 3.90 -8.57 16.70
C ALA A 289 2.97 -7.56 17.41
N LEU A 290 2.19 -6.78 16.65
CA LEU A 290 1.25 -5.79 17.16
C LEU A 290 -0.20 -6.27 17.23
N GLU A 291 -0.53 -7.42 16.64
CA GLU A 291 -1.91 -7.94 16.66
C GLU A 291 -2.39 -8.22 18.08
N GLY A 292 -1.56 -8.88 18.88
CA GLY A 292 -1.86 -9.13 20.30
C GLY A 292 -1.99 -7.85 21.12
N PHE A 293 -1.32 -6.76 20.73
CA PHE A 293 -1.49 -5.46 21.39
C PHE A 293 -2.78 -4.76 20.98
N ALA A 294 -3.18 -4.89 19.72
CA ALA A 294 -4.28 -4.12 19.15
C ALA A 294 -5.65 -4.78 19.28
N PHE A 295 -5.71 -6.10 19.12
CA PHE A 295 -6.96 -6.84 18.98
C PHE A 295 -7.22 -7.83 20.12
N GLY A 296 -6.25 -8.03 21.02
CA GLY A 296 -6.37 -9.01 22.12
C GLY A 296 -6.48 -10.47 21.64
N GLY A 297 -6.15 -10.74 20.38
CA GLY A 297 -6.27 -12.03 19.70
C GLY A 297 -5.93 -11.92 18.21
N PRO A 298 -6.08 -13.02 17.43
CA PRO A 298 -5.88 -12.98 15.99
C PRO A 298 -6.88 -12.02 15.32
N ARG A 299 -6.38 -11.27 14.34
CA ARG A 299 -7.15 -10.25 13.61
C ARG A 299 -8.26 -10.90 12.78
N ARG A 300 -9.43 -10.27 12.70
CA ARG A 300 -10.48 -10.64 11.73
C ARG A 300 -10.07 -10.19 10.32
N PRO A 301 -10.25 -11.03 9.28
CA PRO A 301 -10.03 -10.62 7.88
C PRO A 301 -10.78 -9.32 7.56
N GLY A 302 -10.18 -8.48 6.72
CA GLY A 302 -10.79 -7.21 6.28
C GLY A 302 -10.77 -6.05 7.29
N VAL A 303 -10.65 -6.31 8.60
CA VAL A 303 -10.75 -5.25 9.62
C VAL A 303 -9.36 -4.69 9.96
N LEU A 304 -9.18 -3.38 9.79
CA LEU A 304 -7.99 -2.62 10.19
C LEU A 304 -8.38 -1.29 10.86
N PRO A 305 -7.67 -0.87 11.92
CA PRO A 305 -7.91 0.40 12.59
C PRO A 305 -7.37 1.58 11.80
N GLY A 306 -7.74 2.79 12.19
CA GLY A 306 -7.12 4.01 11.68
C GLY A 306 -7.61 4.42 10.29
N ARG A 307 -8.88 4.17 9.97
CA ARG A 307 -9.48 4.60 8.70
C ARG A 307 -9.26 6.10 8.46
N TRP A 308 -8.89 6.46 7.23
CA TRP A 308 -8.81 7.86 6.80
C TRP A 308 -9.68 8.08 5.55
N PRO A 309 -10.93 8.57 5.73
CA PRO A 309 -11.84 8.79 4.61
C PRO A 309 -11.30 9.84 3.63
N ALA A 310 -11.58 9.67 2.34
CA ALA A 310 -11.12 10.58 1.29
C ALA A 310 -11.68 12.01 1.42
N GLN A 311 -12.85 12.16 2.05
CA GLN A 311 -13.51 13.45 2.29
C GLN A 311 -12.85 14.24 3.44
N GLU A 312 -12.04 13.58 4.27
CA GLU A 312 -11.38 14.24 5.40
C GLU A 312 -10.02 14.82 5.01
N GLU A 313 -9.90 16.14 5.06
CA GLU A 313 -8.64 16.84 4.77
C GLU A 313 -7.56 16.64 5.84
N ARG A 314 -7.95 16.35 7.08
CA ARG A 314 -7.02 16.18 8.20
C ARG A 314 -6.71 14.71 8.39
N PHE A 315 -5.43 14.40 8.59
CA PHE A 315 -5.01 13.07 9.00
C PHE A 315 -5.17 12.92 10.51
N VAL A 316 -6.06 12.01 10.94
CA VAL A 316 -6.32 11.72 12.36
C VAL A 316 -6.17 10.21 12.58
N PRO A 317 -5.00 9.73 13.06
CA PRO A 317 -4.83 8.32 13.33
C PRO A 317 -5.62 7.90 14.59
N GLU A 318 -6.05 6.64 14.62
CA GLU A 318 -6.80 6.04 15.71
C GLU A 318 -5.86 5.57 16.82
N GLN A 319 -6.20 5.85 18.08
CA GLN A 319 -5.49 5.29 19.22
C GLN A 319 -5.95 3.87 19.48
N VAL A 320 -5.11 2.90 19.10
CA VAL A 320 -5.41 1.47 19.30
C VAL A 320 -5.06 1.05 20.72
N VAL A 321 -3.91 1.48 21.22
CA VAL A 321 -3.51 1.34 22.63
C VAL A 321 -2.70 2.55 23.07
N LYS A 322 -2.54 2.72 24.39
CA LYS A 322 -1.74 3.81 24.95
C LYS A 322 -0.32 3.79 24.34
N GLY A 323 0.04 4.89 23.67
CA GLY A 323 1.34 5.08 23.02
C GLY A 323 1.46 4.55 21.58
N LEU A 324 0.45 3.87 21.04
CA LEU A 324 0.38 3.41 19.65
C LEU A 324 -0.86 3.98 18.95
N MET A 325 -0.61 4.76 17.91
CA MET A 325 -1.63 5.26 16.99
C MET A 325 -1.50 4.51 15.67
N VAL A 326 -2.61 4.22 15.00
CA VAL A 326 -2.62 3.61 13.67
C VAL A 326 -3.42 4.49 12.73
N GLY A 327 -2.89 4.77 11.55
CA GLY A 327 -3.59 5.49 10.49
C GLY A 327 -3.35 4.82 9.15
N ARG A 328 -4.37 4.76 8.31
CA ARG A 328 -4.32 4.20 6.97
C ARG A 328 -4.13 5.34 5.98
N LEU A 329 -3.14 5.20 5.11
CA LEU A 329 -2.94 6.15 4.02
C LEU A 329 -4.02 5.93 2.98
N ARG A 330 -4.78 6.99 2.68
CA ARG A 330 -5.68 7.01 1.54
C ARG A 330 -4.91 7.12 0.21
N ASP A 331 -5.57 6.71 -0.86
CA ASP A 331 -5.14 7.04 -2.22
C ASP A 331 -5.33 8.53 -2.52
N LEU A 332 -4.77 8.97 -3.65
CA LEU A 332 -4.94 10.34 -4.13
C LEU A 332 -6.39 10.56 -4.52
N VAL A 333 -6.95 11.71 -4.17
CA VAL A 333 -8.28 12.08 -4.66
C VAL A 333 -8.18 12.68 -6.07
N ARG A 334 -9.29 12.68 -6.82
CA ARG A 334 -9.33 13.13 -8.22
C ARG A 334 -8.64 14.48 -8.45
N HIS A 335 -8.87 15.47 -7.60
CA HIS A 335 -8.23 16.78 -7.75
C HIS A 335 -6.70 16.73 -7.57
N GLU A 336 -6.16 15.83 -6.74
CA GLU A 336 -4.71 15.65 -6.57
C GLU A 336 -4.11 15.05 -7.85
N VAL A 337 -4.78 14.05 -8.44
CA VAL A 337 -4.40 13.46 -9.74
C VAL A 337 -4.47 14.48 -10.88
N GLU A 338 -5.50 15.33 -10.91
CA GLU A 338 -5.62 16.41 -11.89
C GLU A 338 -4.47 17.43 -11.81
N GLN A 339 -3.96 17.73 -10.61
CA GLN A 339 -2.76 18.57 -10.49
C GLN A 339 -1.53 17.87 -11.07
N GLN A 340 -1.41 16.56 -10.88
CA GLN A 340 -0.32 15.76 -11.46
C GLN A 340 -0.39 15.71 -12.99
N ALA A 341 -1.59 15.49 -13.53
CA ALA A 341 -1.85 15.51 -14.96
C ALA A 341 -1.54 16.88 -15.59
N LYS A 342 -1.90 17.99 -14.93
CA LYS A 342 -1.58 19.35 -15.40
C LYS A 342 -0.08 19.62 -15.45
N GLU A 343 0.71 19.09 -14.51
CA GLU A 343 2.18 19.19 -14.58
C GLU A 343 2.76 18.29 -15.68
N ALA A 344 2.22 17.08 -15.86
CA ALA A 344 2.63 16.20 -16.95
C ALA A 344 2.40 16.86 -18.32
N LEU A 345 1.22 17.45 -18.56
CA LEU A 345 0.93 18.21 -19.77
C LEU A 345 1.89 19.38 -19.98
N ARG A 346 2.25 20.11 -18.92
CA ARG A 346 3.26 21.18 -18.99
C ARG A 346 4.65 20.65 -19.34
N SER A 347 4.99 19.47 -18.81
CA SER A 347 6.28 18.82 -19.01
C SER A 347 6.45 18.19 -20.40
N ALA A 348 5.36 17.76 -21.03
CA ALA A 348 5.36 17.18 -22.38
C ALA A 348 5.89 18.15 -23.46
N GLY A 349 5.80 19.46 -23.19
CA GLY A 349 6.29 20.50 -24.08
C GLY A 349 5.37 20.75 -25.29
N PRO A 350 5.71 21.75 -26.13
CA PRO A 350 4.79 22.26 -27.16
C PRO A 350 4.63 21.35 -28.39
N ARG A 351 5.42 20.29 -28.50
CA ARG A 351 5.39 19.37 -29.64
C ARG A 351 4.32 18.28 -29.49
N VAL A 352 3.90 18.00 -28.26
CA VAL A 352 2.88 17.00 -27.98
C VAL A 352 1.50 17.64 -28.17
N PRO A 353 0.59 17.05 -28.96
CA PRO A 353 -0.77 17.54 -29.11
C PRO A 353 -1.44 17.67 -27.74
N VAL A 354 -2.19 18.76 -27.53
CA VAL A 354 -3.09 18.83 -26.38
C VAL A 354 -4.21 17.80 -26.54
N PRO A 355 -4.75 17.24 -25.46
CA PRO A 355 -5.92 16.37 -25.54
C PRO A 355 -7.06 17.06 -26.29
N ALA A 356 -7.88 16.28 -27.02
CA ALA A 356 -8.95 16.82 -27.85
C ALA A 356 -10.08 17.49 -27.05
N ALA A 357 -10.18 17.20 -25.75
CA ALA A 357 -11.17 17.77 -24.85
C ALA A 357 -10.92 19.26 -24.54
N ASP A 358 -11.99 20.04 -24.37
CA ASP A 358 -11.98 21.48 -24.06
C ASP A 358 -11.13 21.84 -22.82
N ASN A 359 -10.95 20.89 -21.90
CA ASN A 359 -10.07 21.03 -20.74
C ASN A 359 -9.15 19.81 -20.58
N GLY A 360 -8.11 19.74 -21.42
CA GLY A 360 -7.18 18.60 -21.45
C GLY A 360 -6.57 18.21 -20.10
N GLY A 361 -6.38 19.15 -19.17
CA GLY A 361 -5.90 18.85 -17.82
C GLY A 361 -6.92 18.14 -16.93
N GLN A 362 -8.20 18.54 -17.03
CA GLN A 362 -9.30 17.83 -16.35
C GLN A 362 -9.55 16.47 -16.99
N TRP A 363 -9.54 16.39 -18.32
CA TRP A 363 -9.69 15.15 -19.05
C TRP A 363 -8.60 14.13 -18.68
N LEU A 364 -7.33 14.52 -18.76
CA LEU A 364 -6.22 13.61 -18.43
C LEU A 364 -6.24 13.22 -16.95
N GLY A 365 -6.53 14.18 -16.06
CA GLY A 365 -6.66 13.90 -14.64
C GLY A 365 -7.80 12.94 -14.31
N TRP A 366 -8.94 13.09 -14.97
CA TRP A 366 -10.08 12.19 -14.85
C TRP A 366 -9.76 10.78 -15.36
N VAL A 367 -9.23 10.63 -16.58
CA VAL A 367 -8.99 9.29 -17.16
C VAL A 367 -7.92 8.54 -16.37
N VAL A 368 -6.84 9.22 -15.94
CA VAL A 368 -5.83 8.63 -15.06
C VAL A 368 -6.43 8.28 -13.70
N TYR A 369 -7.30 9.12 -13.14
CA TYR A 369 -8.00 8.81 -11.89
C TYR A 369 -8.92 7.60 -12.04
N GLU A 370 -9.68 7.44 -13.12
CA GLU A 370 -10.53 6.26 -13.30
C GLU A 370 -9.72 4.97 -13.41
N LEU A 371 -8.61 5.00 -14.16
CA LEU A 371 -7.73 3.84 -14.34
C LEU A 371 -6.98 3.46 -13.06
N THR A 372 -6.57 4.45 -12.28
CA THR A 372 -5.69 4.24 -11.12
C THR A 372 -6.39 4.36 -9.78
N ARG A 373 -7.62 4.88 -9.74
CA ARG A 373 -8.36 5.36 -8.55
C ARG A 373 -7.51 6.19 -7.59
N GLY A 374 -6.49 6.87 -8.13
CA GLY A 374 -5.53 7.68 -7.39
C GLY A 374 -4.45 6.88 -6.66
N HIS A 375 -4.29 5.58 -6.95
CA HIS A 375 -3.22 4.79 -6.37
C HIS A 375 -1.84 5.41 -6.71
N PRO A 376 -1.06 5.89 -5.72
CA PRO A 376 0.05 6.82 -5.96
C PRO A 376 1.12 6.32 -6.93
N ALA A 377 1.57 5.07 -6.77
CA ALA A 377 2.56 4.51 -7.70
C ALA A 377 1.97 4.26 -9.10
N GLY A 378 0.67 3.91 -9.18
CA GLY A 378 -0.03 3.70 -10.45
C GLY A 378 -0.17 5.01 -11.22
N THR A 379 -0.63 6.06 -10.54
CA THR A 379 -0.75 7.42 -11.10
C THR A 379 0.59 7.94 -11.58
N ALA A 380 1.63 7.86 -10.74
CA ALA A 380 2.95 8.39 -11.10
C ALA A 380 3.55 7.66 -12.32
N GLN A 381 3.55 6.32 -12.32
CA GLN A 381 4.13 5.55 -13.43
C GLN A 381 3.32 5.64 -14.72
N LEU A 382 1.99 5.72 -14.64
CA LEU A 382 1.17 5.92 -15.83
C LEU A 382 1.48 7.28 -16.46
N LEU A 383 1.51 8.37 -15.67
CA LEU A 383 1.86 9.69 -16.19
C LEU A 383 3.29 9.74 -16.74
N GLU A 384 4.25 9.07 -16.10
CA GLU A 384 5.63 8.95 -16.57
C GLU A 384 5.70 8.20 -17.91
N ALA A 385 5.07 7.03 -18.02
CA ALA A 385 5.03 6.25 -19.25
C ALA A 385 4.39 7.01 -20.42
N LEU A 386 3.33 7.78 -20.15
CA LEU A 386 2.71 8.63 -21.18
C LEU A 386 3.66 9.70 -21.72
N LEU A 387 4.58 10.22 -20.89
CA LEU A 387 5.58 11.21 -21.32
C LEU A 387 6.72 10.58 -22.13
N GLU A 388 6.96 9.28 -21.99
CA GLU A 388 7.97 8.53 -22.74
C GLU A 388 7.51 8.18 -24.17
N CYS A 389 6.20 8.24 -24.45
CA CYS A 389 5.65 7.97 -25.79
C CYS A 389 6.08 9.01 -26.85
N PRO A 390 6.16 8.61 -28.14
CA PRO A 390 6.53 9.48 -29.26
C PRO A 390 5.70 10.76 -29.33
N ALA A 391 6.34 11.91 -29.59
CA ALA A 391 5.72 13.24 -29.52
C ALA A 391 4.55 13.46 -30.50
N ASP A 392 4.51 12.71 -31.59
CA ASP A 392 3.51 12.75 -32.67
C ASP A 392 2.20 12.04 -32.32
N GLU A 393 2.18 11.20 -31.28
CA GLU A 393 0.97 10.50 -30.84
C GLU A 393 0.11 11.34 -29.90
N GLY A 394 -1.21 11.34 -30.16
CA GLY A 394 -2.23 11.92 -29.28
C GLY A 394 -2.41 11.13 -27.98
N TRP A 395 -2.96 11.76 -26.95
CA TRP A 395 -3.02 11.19 -25.59
C TRP A 395 -3.87 9.93 -25.47
N GLU A 396 -4.92 9.81 -26.27
CA GLU A 396 -5.79 8.64 -26.33
C GLU A 396 -5.02 7.42 -26.86
N ALA A 397 -4.22 7.61 -27.90
CA ALA A 397 -3.36 6.56 -28.47
C ALA A 397 -2.27 6.15 -27.48
N ARG A 398 -1.62 7.11 -26.82
CA ARG A 398 -0.62 6.84 -25.77
C ARG A 398 -1.22 6.01 -24.63
N LEU A 399 -2.41 6.35 -24.14
CA LEU A 399 -3.11 5.59 -23.08
C LEU A 399 -3.34 4.14 -23.48
N ARG A 400 -3.81 3.90 -24.71
CA ARG A 400 -4.02 2.54 -25.22
C ARG A 400 -2.70 1.80 -25.36
N GLN A 401 -1.65 2.45 -25.87
CA GLN A 401 -0.32 1.87 -26.07
C GLN A 401 0.32 1.42 -24.75
N VAL A 402 0.36 2.30 -23.74
CA VAL A 402 1.04 2.00 -22.46
C VAL A 402 0.29 0.98 -21.61
N LEU A 403 -0.99 0.73 -21.88
CA LEU A 403 -1.83 -0.26 -21.18
C LEU A 403 -2.12 -1.51 -22.01
N GLN A 404 -1.41 -1.72 -23.12
CA GLN A 404 -1.53 -2.97 -23.89
C GLN A 404 -1.16 -4.18 -23.01
N PRO A 405 -1.81 -5.36 -23.22
CA PRO A 405 -1.53 -6.59 -22.49
C PRO A 405 -0.04 -6.95 -22.34
N SER A 406 0.77 -6.66 -23.36
CA SER A 406 2.21 -6.96 -23.42
C SER A 406 3.11 -5.76 -23.15
N SER A 407 2.58 -4.66 -22.61
CA SER A 407 3.37 -3.47 -22.31
C SER A 407 4.28 -3.65 -21.09
N GLY A 408 5.46 -3.04 -21.14
CA GLY A 408 6.41 -3.05 -20.01
C GLY A 408 5.86 -2.35 -18.76
N LEU A 409 4.97 -1.36 -18.92
CA LEU A 409 4.32 -0.68 -17.79
C LEU A 409 3.45 -1.64 -16.97
N VAL A 410 2.68 -2.51 -17.63
CA VAL A 410 1.82 -3.48 -16.93
C VAL A 410 2.67 -4.45 -16.11
N ASP A 411 3.80 -4.93 -16.66
CA ASP A 411 4.75 -5.81 -15.93
C ASP A 411 5.35 -5.08 -14.72
N ALA A 412 5.90 -3.88 -14.95
CA ALA A 412 6.54 -3.08 -13.91
C ALA A 412 5.59 -2.71 -12.77
N LEU A 413 4.33 -2.39 -13.09
CA LEU A 413 3.30 -2.13 -12.08
C LEU A 413 2.94 -3.40 -11.30
N LEU A 414 2.69 -4.53 -11.96
CA LEU A 414 2.37 -5.77 -11.25
C LEU A 414 3.50 -6.24 -10.33
N GLU A 415 4.75 -6.18 -10.79
CA GLU A 415 5.93 -6.49 -9.98
C GLU A 415 6.03 -5.59 -8.74
N ARG A 416 5.68 -4.30 -8.90
CA ARG A 416 5.72 -3.34 -7.79
C ARG A 416 4.58 -3.53 -6.79
N LEU A 417 3.38 -3.79 -7.27
CA LEU A 417 2.14 -3.80 -6.47
C LEU A 417 1.93 -5.13 -5.74
N LEU A 418 2.37 -6.24 -6.34
CA LEU A 418 2.22 -7.56 -5.72
C LEU A 418 3.31 -7.83 -4.66
N PRO A 419 3.09 -8.82 -3.77
CA PRO A 419 4.09 -9.25 -2.81
C PRO A 419 5.43 -9.60 -3.47
N ILE A 420 6.56 -9.29 -2.82
CA ILE A 420 7.92 -9.51 -3.37
C ILE A 420 8.14 -10.98 -3.75
N ASP A 421 7.59 -11.90 -2.97
CA ASP A 421 7.77 -13.34 -3.16
C ASP A 421 6.56 -13.98 -3.87
N ALA A 422 5.76 -13.19 -4.61
CA ALA A 422 4.63 -13.71 -5.36
C ALA A 422 5.12 -14.72 -6.41
N SER A 423 4.67 -15.97 -6.29
CA SER A 423 5.02 -17.02 -7.23
C SER A 423 4.40 -16.74 -8.62
N GLY A 424 5.06 -17.20 -9.69
CA GLY A 424 4.50 -17.10 -11.04
C GLY A 424 3.16 -17.84 -11.17
N GLU A 425 2.95 -18.88 -10.37
CA GLU A 425 1.69 -19.61 -10.28
C GLU A 425 0.60 -18.79 -9.58
N LEU A 426 0.93 -18.09 -8.49
CA LEU A 426 0.01 -17.15 -7.83
C LEU A 426 -0.38 -16.02 -8.78
N MET A 427 0.56 -15.46 -9.55
CA MET A 427 0.25 -14.44 -10.56
C MET A 427 -0.78 -14.94 -11.58
N GLN A 428 -0.61 -16.16 -12.10
CA GLN A 428 -1.56 -16.75 -13.04
C GLN A 428 -2.93 -17.01 -12.40
N ALA A 429 -2.96 -17.45 -11.14
CA ALA A 429 -4.18 -17.61 -10.38
C ALA A 429 -4.90 -16.28 -10.15
N LEU A 430 -4.18 -15.22 -9.80
CA LEU A 430 -4.71 -13.86 -9.65
C LEU A 430 -5.26 -13.31 -10.97
N ALA A 431 -4.57 -13.55 -12.09
CA ALA A 431 -5.05 -13.15 -13.42
C ALA A 431 -6.38 -13.82 -13.77
N ARG A 432 -6.54 -15.13 -13.51
CA ARG A 432 -7.82 -15.84 -13.67
C ARG A 432 -8.88 -15.34 -12.68
N GLY A 433 -8.49 -15.11 -11.42
CA GLY A 433 -9.36 -14.62 -10.37
C GLY A 433 -9.90 -13.22 -10.63
N ALA A 434 -9.14 -12.34 -11.30
CA ALA A 434 -9.57 -10.98 -11.64
C ALA A 434 -10.75 -10.92 -12.64
N ALA A 435 -11.03 -12.01 -13.36
CA ALA A 435 -12.19 -12.15 -14.23
C ALA A 435 -13.51 -12.33 -13.46
N ALA A 436 -13.44 -12.79 -12.21
CA ALA A 436 -14.57 -12.85 -11.30
C ALA A 436 -14.99 -11.44 -10.86
N VAL A 437 -16.23 -11.28 -10.38
CA VAL A 437 -16.76 -10.01 -9.85
C VAL A 437 -15.96 -9.59 -8.60
N ASP A 438 -15.75 -10.54 -7.70
CA ASP A 438 -14.88 -10.42 -6.53
C ASP A 438 -13.99 -11.66 -6.39
N LEU A 439 -12.94 -11.59 -5.55
CA LEU A 439 -12.04 -12.73 -5.37
C LEU A 439 -12.69 -13.89 -4.60
N ALA A 440 -13.76 -13.67 -3.82
CA ALA A 440 -14.47 -14.74 -3.12
C ALA A 440 -15.20 -15.66 -4.11
N GLN A 441 -15.78 -15.11 -5.17
CA GLN A 441 -16.36 -15.88 -6.27
C GLN A 441 -15.30 -16.74 -6.95
N ALA A 442 -14.09 -16.20 -7.17
CA ALA A 442 -12.96 -16.94 -7.74
C ALA A 442 -12.51 -18.08 -6.82
N GLN A 443 -12.40 -17.86 -5.50
CA GLN A 443 -12.07 -18.91 -4.52
C GLN A 443 -13.06 -20.07 -4.59
N ALA A 444 -14.35 -19.77 -4.70
CA ALA A 444 -15.39 -20.79 -4.74
C ALA A 444 -15.42 -21.57 -6.08
N GLY A 445 -14.85 -21.00 -7.15
CA GLY A 445 -14.79 -21.60 -8.47
C GLY A 445 -13.68 -22.65 -8.63
N ARG A 446 -13.92 -23.89 -8.16
CA ARG A 446 -12.99 -25.04 -8.32
C ARG A 446 -12.40 -25.19 -9.74
N VAL A 447 -13.20 -24.86 -10.75
CA VAL A 447 -12.87 -24.92 -12.17
C VAL A 447 -11.72 -23.98 -12.59
N LEU A 448 -11.42 -22.94 -11.80
CA LEU A 448 -10.31 -22.00 -12.03
C LEU A 448 -8.96 -22.51 -11.48
N TRP A 449 -8.99 -23.59 -10.71
CA TRP A 449 -7.85 -24.16 -10.00
C TRP A 449 -7.48 -25.49 -10.67
N ASP A 450 -6.18 -25.68 -10.91
CA ASP A 450 -5.69 -27.00 -11.31
C ASP A 450 -5.63 -27.92 -10.08
N GLU A 451 -5.94 -29.21 -10.24
CA GLU A 451 -6.04 -30.19 -9.15
C GLU A 451 -4.73 -30.37 -8.36
N SER A 452 -3.62 -29.89 -8.93
CA SER A 452 -2.25 -30.10 -8.45
C SER A 452 -1.72 -29.06 -7.45
N SER A 453 -2.47 -28.00 -7.10
CA SER A 453 -1.87 -26.78 -6.51
C SER A 453 -2.46 -26.32 -5.16
N ALA A 454 -2.62 -27.22 -4.18
CA ALA A 454 -3.10 -26.86 -2.83
C ALA A 454 -2.34 -25.66 -2.20
N ARG A 455 -1.03 -25.58 -2.46
CA ARG A 455 -0.18 -24.46 -2.01
C ARG A 455 -0.54 -23.13 -2.69
N VAL A 456 -0.78 -23.13 -4.00
CA VAL A 456 -1.15 -21.90 -4.73
C VAL A 456 -2.53 -21.42 -4.28
N GLN A 457 -3.44 -22.35 -3.98
CA GLN A 457 -4.74 -22.02 -3.42
C GLN A 457 -4.61 -21.40 -2.02
N GLU A 458 -3.72 -21.92 -1.17
CA GLU A 458 -3.41 -21.31 0.13
C GLU A 458 -2.80 -19.90 -0.02
N GLU A 459 -1.80 -19.74 -0.90
CA GLU A 459 -1.20 -18.43 -1.22
C GLU A 459 -2.25 -17.43 -1.74
N PHE A 460 -3.19 -17.88 -2.58
CA PHE A 460 -4.29 -17.06 -3.08
C PHE A 460 -5.30 -16.70 -1.98
N ASN A 461 -5.66 -17.64 -1.11
CA ASN A 461 -6.57 -17.37 0.01
C ASN A 461 -5.97 -16.36 0.99
N ASP A 462 -4.68 -16.50 1.31
CA ASP A 462 -3.93 -15.54 2.12
C ASP A 462 -3.87 -14.16 1.48
N PHE A 463 -3.78 -14.10 0.14
CA PHE A 463 -3.84 -12.85 -0.59
C PHE A 463 -5.21 -12.17 -0.44
N CYS A 464 -6.30 -12.92 -0.62
CA CYS A 464 -7.67 -12.37 -0.63
C CYS A 464 -8.15 -11.87 0.74
N THR A 465 -7.61 -12.42 1.84
CA THR A 465 -8.03 -12.06 3.20
C THR A 465 -7.36 -10.80 3.76
N ASP A 466 -6.33 -10.29 3.08
CA ASP A 466 -5.58 -9.11 3.47
C ASP A 466 -5.89 -7.92 2.54
N VAL A 467 -6.71 -6.98 3.04
CA VAL A 467 -7.10 -5.75 2.33
C VAL A 467 -5.92 -4.89 1.90
N LEU A 468 -4.75 -4.99 2.55
CA LEU A 468 -3.55 -4.28 2.12
C LEU A 468 -2.85 -4.97 0.93
N ARG A 469 -3.04 -6.28 0.75
CA ARG A 469 -2.54 -7.05 -0.40
C ARG A 469 -3.46 -6.91 -1.60
N THR A 470 -4.77 -7.00 -1.40
CA THR A 470 -5.78 -6.75 -2.45
C THR A 470 -5.87 -5.27 -2.83
N MET A 471 -5.23 -4.40 -2.03
CA MET A 471 -5.24 -2.95 -2.16
C MET A 471 -6.65 -2.35 -2.07
N HIS A 472 -7.57 -3.05 -1.38
CA HIS A 472 -8.99 -2.74 -1.34
C HIS A 472 -9.26 -1.25 -1.06
N LEU A 473 -10.18 -0.67 -1.83
CA LEU A 473 -10.64 0.70 -1.60
C LEU A 473 -11.40 0.75 -0.28
N ASP A 474 -11.09 1.73 0.57
CA ASP A 474 -11.75 1.87 1.87
C ASP A 474 -12.32 3.28 2.04
N GLY A 475 -13.15 3.66 1.07
CA GLY A 475 -13.93 4.90 1.02
C GLY A 475 -15.04 4.97 2.08
N GLY A 476 -15.43 3.82 2.66
CA GLY A 476 -16.31 3.71 3.82
C GLY A 476 -17.74 3.39 3.50
N ASP A 477 -17.95 2.95 2.28
CA ASP A 477 -19.24 2.70 1.70
C ASP A 477 -19.10 1.41 0.90
N GLU A 478 -19.42 0.28 1.52
CA GLU A 478 -19.26 -1.06 0.91
C GLU A 478 -20.05 -1.16 -0.41
N GLU A 479 -21.16 -0.44 -0.54
CA GLU A 479 -21.94 -0.40 -1.78
C GLU A 479 -21.19 0.32 -2.93
N SER A 480 -20.21 1.17 -2.60
CA SER A 480 -19.32 1.84 -3.57
C SER A 480 -17.98 1.14 -3.73
N ASP A 481 -17.38 0.71 -2.62
CA ASP A 481 -16.02 0.14 -2.54
C ASP A 481 -15.99 -1.36 -2.89
N GLY A 482 -17.13 -2.02 -2.78
CA GLY A 482 -17.26 -3.47 -2.85
C GLY A 482 -16.89 -4.15 -1.53
N ARG A 483 -16.99 -5.48 -1.54
CA ARG A 483 -16.59 -6.33 -0.40
C ARG A 483 -15.07 -6.32 -0.22
N THR A 484 -14.58 -6.74 0.93
CA THR A 484 -13.14 -6.77 1.27
C THR A 484 -12.26 -7.56 0.30
N GLU A 485 -12.85 -8.55 -0.37
CA GLU A 485 -12.26 -9.42 -1.38
C GLU A 485 -12.24 -8.78 -2.77
N THR A 486 -12.81 -7.59 -2.92
CA THR A 486 -12.80 -6.84 -4.18
C THR A 486 -11.43 -6.18 -4.34
N PRO A 487 -10.65 -6.58 -5.36
CA PRO A 487 -9.34 -6.01 -5.58
C PRO A 487 -9.48 -4.57 -6.04
N HIS A 488 -8.46 -3.77 -5.77
CA HIS A 488 -8.40 -2.40 -6.27
C HIS A 488 -8.57 -2.35 -7.80
N PRO A 489 -9.34 -1.38 -8.36
CA PRO A 489 -9.59 -1.31 -9.80
C PRO A 489 -8.34 -1.32 -10.68
N LEU A 490 -7.29 -0.59 -10.30
CA LEU A 490 -5.97 -0.66 -10.95
C LEU A 490 -5.40 -2.08 -10.98
N LEU A 491 -5.38 -2.77 -9.85
CA LEU A 491 -4.84 -4.13 -9.76
C LEU A 491 -5.66 -5.08 -10.65
N ARG A 492 -7.00 -4.97 -10.59
CA ARG A 492 -7.92 -5.73 -11.43
C ARG A 492 -7.66 -5.48 -12.91
N LEU A 493 -7.53 -4.22 -13.33
CA LEU A 493 -7.21 -3.83 -14.71
C LEU A 493 -5.92 -4.51 -15.19
N LEU A 494 -4.83 -4.40 -14.41
CA LEU A 494 -3.54 -4.97 -14.78
C LEU A 494 -3.57 -6.50 -14.90
N LEU A 495 -4.27 -7.17 -13.97
CA LEU A 495 -4.46 -8.62 -13.99
C LEU A 495 -5.33 -9.06 -15.19
N LEU A 496 -6.36 -8.30 -15.54
CA LEU A 496 -7.18 -8.53 -16.73
C LEU A 496 -6.37 -8.34 -18.03
N ARG A 497 -5.45 -7.35 -18.07
CA ARG A 497 -4.51 -7.19 -19.18
C ARG A 497 -3.57 -8.38 -19.30
N ARG A 498 -3.11 -8.96 -18.19
CA ARG A 498 -2.33 -10.21 -18.22
C ARG A 498 -3.14 -11.40 -18.68
N LEU A 499 -4.39 -11.54 -18.23
CA LEU A 499 -5.27 -12.60 -18.70
C LEU A 499 -5.52 -12.48 -20.22
N ALA A 500 -5.68 -11.26 -20.73
CA ALA A 500 -5.84 -11.00 -22.16
C ALA A 500 -4.58 -11.28 -23.00
N ALA A 501 -3.40 -11.33 -22.39
CA ALA A 501 -2.16 -11.72 -23.07
C ALA A 501 -2.03 -13.24 -23.26
N VAL A 502 -2.84 -14.04 -22.56
CA VAL A 502 -2.81 -15.50 -22.68
C VAL A 502 -3.53 -15.91 -23.97
N PRO A 503 -2.87 -16.67 -24.87
CA PRO A 503 -3.50 -17.14 -26.11
C PRO A 503 -4.76 -17.96 -25.83
N GLU A 504 -5.82 -17.72 -26.61
CA GLU A 504 -7.00 -18.59 -26.60
C GLU A 504 -6.67 -19.95 -27.25
N PRO A 505 -7.19 -21.07 -26.73
CA PRO A 505 -7.06 -22.35 -27.41
C PRO A 505 -7.79 -22.30 -28.76
N ASP A 506 -7.14 -22.79 -29.82
CA ASP A 506 -7.72 -22.83 -31.17
C ASP A 506 -9.01 -23.64 -31.17
N THR A 507 -10.15 -22.96 -31.36
CA THR A 507 -11.47 -23.58 -31.49
C THR A 507 -11.68 -24.24 -32.87
N ALA A 508 -10.73 -24.12 -33.79
CA ALA A 508 -10.81 -24.64 -35.15
C ALA A 508 -10.38 -26.12 -35.30
N ALA A 509 -9.77 -26.73 -34.28
CA ALA A 509 -9.50 -28.17 -34.28
C ALA A 509 -10.76 -28.93 -33.81
N GLY A 510 -11.71 -29.12 -34.71
CA GLY A 510 -12.94 -29.87 -34.48
C GLY A 510 -12.68 -31.30 -33.99
N GLY A 511 -12.65 -31.47 -32.68
CA GLY A 511 -12.82 -32.75 -31.99
C GLY A 511 -14.11 -32.69 -31.20
N ALA A 512 -15.01 -33.63 -31.45
CA ALA A 512 -16.31 -33.74 -30.81
C ALA A 512 -16.25 -33.52 -29.29
N ALA A 513 -17.26 -32.84 -28.76
CA ALA A 513 -17.56 -32.79 -27.32
C ALA A 513 -17.60 -34.22 -26.76
N GLY A 514 -16.49 -34.67 -26.16
CA GLY A 514 -16.36 -36.07 -25.78
C GLY A 514 -14.93 -36.53 -25.47
N SER A 515 -14.23 -35.84 -24.56
CA SER A 515 -13.35 -36.46 -23.56
C SER A 515 -12.70 -35.35 -22.73
N VAL A 516 -13.18 -35.17 -21.50
CA VAL A 516 -12.46 -34.44 -20.45
C VAL A 516 -11.35 -35.38 -19.97
N ASP A 517 -10.28 -35.51 -20.75
CA ASP A 517 -9.08 -36.24 -20.36
C ASP A 517 -7.86 -35.56 -21.00
N GLY A 518 -7.16 -34.77 -20.19
CA GLY A 518 -5.90 -34.14 -20.57
C GLY A 518 -5.66 -32.78 -19.92
N ALA A 519 -5.30 -32.77 -18.63
CA ALA A 519 -4.37 -31.89 -17.89
C ALA A 519 -3.90 -30.53 -18.48
N ALA A 520 -4.73 -29.81 -19.22
CA ALA A 520 -4.47 -28.46 -19.70
C ALA A 520 -5.56 -27.54 -19.13
N GLY A 521 -5.32 -27.03 -17.92
CA GLY A 521 -6.26 -26.15 -17.21
C GLY A 521 -6.75 -24.97 -18.05
N ILE A 522 -7.90 -24.41 -17.66
CA ILE A 522 -8.50 -23.22 -18.28
C ILE A 522 -7.52 -22.04 -18.19
N ARG A 523 -7.08 -21.54 -19.34
CA ARG A 523 -6.04 -20.50 -19.45
C ARG A 523 -6.49 -19.27 -20.22
N GLY A 524 -7.28 -19.45 -21.27
CA GLY A 524 -7.80 -18.35 -22.09
C GLY A 524 -8.89 -17.55 -21.39
N ARG A 525 -8.92 -16.24 -21.65
CA ARG A 525 -9.89 -15.31 -21.07
C ARG A 525 -11.34 -15.73 -21.34
N ARG A 526 -11.68 -16.10 -22.57
CA ARG A 526 -13.03 -16.56 -22.94
C ARG A 526 -13.40 -17.84 -22.20
N ALA A 527 -12.46 -18.77 -22.09
CA ALA A 527 -12.66 -20.01 -21.35
C ALA A 527 -12.89 -19.76 -19.85
N VAL A 528 -12.19 -18.81 -19.24
CA VAL A 528 -12.40 -18.39 -17.84
C VAL A 528 -13.80 -17.82 -17.65
N HIS A 529 -14.24 -16.88 -18.50
CA HIS A 529 -15.57 -16.30 -18.40
C HIS A 529 -16.69 -17.32 -18.67
N ALA A 530 -16.50 -18.25 -19.63
CA ALA A 530 -17.44 -19.34 -19.86
C ALA A 530 -17.59 -20.24 -18.62
N ALA A 531 -16.48 -20.63 -17.99
CA ALA A 531 -16.51 -21.45 -16.78
C ALA A 531 -17.18 -20.74 -15.58
N LEU A 532 -16.92 -19.45 -15.41
CA LEU A 532 -17.58 -18.63 -14.38
C LEU A 532 -19.08 -18.44 -14.65
N ARG A 533 -19.47 -18.23 -15.91
CA ARG A 533 -20.87 -18.17 -16.34
C ARG A 533 -21.60 -19.47 -16.02
N ASP A 534 -21.03 -20.61 -16.43
CA ASP A 534 -21.67 -21.92 -16.26
C ASP A 534 -21.83 -22.26 -14.77
N ARG A 535 -20.83 -21.90 -13.95
CA ARG A 535 -20.94 -21.99 -12.49
C ARG A 535 -22.07 -21.12 -11.94
N ALA A 536 -22.14 -19.86 -12.34
CA ALA A 536 -23.18 -18.93 -11.88
C ALA A 536 -24.58 -19.43 -12.27
N ALA A 537 -24.73 -19.96 -13.48
CA ALA A 537 -25.97 -20.59 -13.92
C ALA A 537 -26.37 -21.79 -13.05
N VAL A 538 -25.41 -22.66 -12.71
CA VAL A 538 -25.64 -23.80 -11.80
C VAL A 538 -26.02 -23.35 -10.38
N ALA A 539 -25.48 -22.21 -9.92
CA ALA A 539 -25.81 -21.61 -8.63
C ALA A 539 -27.14 -20.83 -8.63
N GLY A 540 -27.78 -20.64 -9.79
CA GLY A 540 -28.99 -19.82 -9.93
C GLY A 540 -28.74 -18.31 -9.90
N GLU A 541 -27.51 -17.87 -10.12
CA GLU A 541 -27.09 -16.47 -10.12
C GLU A 541 -27.19 -15.87 -11.53
N GLU A 542 -28.42 -15.63 -12.03
CA GLU A 542 -28.68 -15.16 -13.40
C GLU A 542 -27.91 -13.87 -13.75
N ALA A 543 -27.87 -12.90 -12.85
CA ALA A 543 -27.16 -11.62 -13.05
C ALA A 543 -25.65 -11.83 -13.26
N THR A 544 -25.03 -12.70 -12.45
CA THR A 544 -23.62 -13.06 -12.52
C THR A 544 -23.31 -13.83 -13.81
N ALA A 545 -24.23 -14.69 -14.25
CA ALA A 545 -24.10 -15.39 -15.53
C ALA A 545 -24.16 -14.40 -16.71
N ALA A 546 -25.10 -13.45 -16.71
CA ALA A 546 -25.20 -12.40 -17.72
C ALA A 546 -23.95 -11.50 -17.75
N TYR A 547 -23.39 -11.16 -16.58
CA TYR A 547 -22.14 -10.41 -16.46
C TYR A 547 -20.98 -11.12 -17.16
N HIS A 548 -20.81 -12.43 -16.92
CA HIS A 548 -19.74 -13.20 -17.56
C HIS A 548 -20.00 -13.50 -19.04
N ALA A 549 -21.28 -13.62 -19.44
CA ALA A 549 -21.65 -13.69 -20.86
C ALA A 549 -21.17 -12.42 -21.59
N LEU A 550 -21.48 -11.24 -21.05
CA LEU A 550 -21.02 -9.96 -21.60
C LEU A 550 -19.50 -9.86 -21.64
N ALA A 551 -18.81 -10.17 -20.54
CA ALA A 551 -17.34 -10.14 -20.48
C ALA A 551 -16.66 -11.14 -21.44
N GLY A 552 -17.35 -12.23 -21.79
CA GLY A 552 -16.95 -13.20 -22.81
C GLY A 552 -17.24 -12.77 -24.26
N GLY A 553 -18.01 -11.69 -24.45
CA GLY A 553 -18.41 -11.15 -25.76
C GLY A 553 -19.84 -11.50 -26.22
N ASP A 554 -20.62 -12.20 -25.40
CA ASP A 554 -22.02 -12.56 -25.69
C ASP A 554 -22.96 -11.45 -25.22
N LEU A 555 -23.00 -10.36 -26.00
CA LEU A 555 -23.86 -9.20 -25.74
C LEU A 555 -25.34 -9.56 -25.81
N ALA A 556 -25.73 -10.49 -26.70
CA ALA A 556 -27.11 -10.88 -26.90
C ALA A 556 -27.71 -11.56 -25.66
N ALA A 557 -26.96 -12.49 -25.03
CA ALA A 557 -27.40 -13.14 -23.80
C ALA A 557 -27.57 -12.15 -22.63
N ALA A 558 -26.64 -11.20 -22.49
CA ALA A 558 -26.72 -10.19 -21.43
C ALA A 558 -27.89 -9.20 -21.65
N ALA A 559 -28.15 -8.81 -22.90
CA ALA A 559 -29.29 -7.95 -23.23
C ALA A 559 -30.63 -8.66 -23.02
N ALA A 560 -30.72 -9.96 -23.35
CA ALA A 560 -31.91 -10.77 -23.09
C ALA A 560 -32.22 -10.87 -21.60
N TYR A 561 -31.19 -11.02 -20.74
CA TYR A 561 -31.35 -10.97 -19.30
C TYR A 561 -31.92 -9.62 -18.82
N LEU A 562 -31.43 -8.49 -19.35
CA LEU A 562 -31.95 -7.17 -19.00
C LEU A 562 -33.39 -6.95 -19.50
N ASP A 563 -33.76 -7.45 -20.69
CA ASP A 563 -35.12 -7.36 -21.19
C ASP A 563 -36.09 -8.15 -20.32
N ASP A 564 -35.73 -9.37 -19.93
CA ASP A 564 -36.53 -10.19 -19.00
C ASP A 564 -36.59 -9.57 -17.59
N ALA A 565 -35.50 -8.95 -17.12
CA ALA A 565 -35.51 -8.21 -15.86
C ALA A 565 -36.45 -6.99 -15.90
N PHE A 566 -36.63 -6.35 -17.06
CA PHE A 566 -37.48 -5.16 -17.22
C PHE A 566 -38.93 -5.41 -16.75
N ASP A 567 -39.44 -6.62 -16.92
CA ASP A 567 -40.80 -6.97 -16.51
C ASP A 567 -40.87 -7.56 -15.07
N ARG A 568 -39.72 -7.90 -14.46
CA ARG A 568 -39.63 -8.60 -13.17
C ARG A 568 -39.27 -7.72 -11.98
N VAL A 569 -38.49 -6.66 -12.19
CA VAL A 569 -37.94 -5.82 -11.11
C VAL A 569 -38.40 -4.36 -11.18
N THR A 570 -38.09 -3.58 -10.13
CA THR A 570 -38.36 -2.14 -10.13
C THR A 570 -37.43 -1.37 -11.09
N PRO A 571 -37.79 -0.15 -11.54
CA PRO A 571 -36.96 0.65 -12.42
C PRO A 571 -35.57 0.94 -11.83
N GLU A 572 -35.48 1.20 -10.53
CA GLU A 572 -34.23 1.42 -9.81
C GLU A 572 -33.36 0.16 -9.77
N GLU A 573 -33.93 -1.01 -9.48
CA GLU A 573 -33.22 -2.30 -9.52
C GLU A 573 -32.73 -2.62 -10.94
N TRP A 574 -33.55 -2.39 -11.96
CA TRP A 574 -33.14 -2.57 -13.36
C TRP A 574 -31.98 -1.65 -13.74
N CYS A 575 -32.02 -0.39 -13.32
CA CYS A 575 -30.93 0.55 -13.51
C CYS A 575 -29.65 0.10 -12.79
N ALA A 576 -29.77 -0.49 -11.60
CA ALA A 576 -28.65 -1.06 -10.87
C ALA A 576 -28.08 -2.30 -11.59
N GLU A 577 -28.93 -3.18 -12.13
CA GLU A 577 -28.48 -4.32 -12.96
C GLU A 577 -27.72 -3.86 -14.21
N LEU A 578 -28.22 -2.82 -14.91
CA LEU A 578 -27.49 -2.21 -16.02
C LEU A 578 -26.12 -1.67 -15.58
N CYS A 579 -26.05 -1.02 -14.41
CA CYS A 579 -24.79 -0.52 -13.84
C CYS A 579 -23.85 -1.64 -13.41
N ARG A 580 -24.36 -2.82 -13.01
CA ARG A 580 -23.55 -3.99 -12.72
C ARG A 580 -22.98 -4.60 -14.00
N LEU A 581 -23.81 -4.78 -15.03
CA LEU A 581 -23.39 -5.40 -16.29
C LEU A 581 -22.36 -4.54 -17.03
N ARG A 582 -22.51 -3.21 -17.05
CA ARG A 582 -21.51 -2.33 -17.72
C ARG A 582 -20.10 -2.44 -17.12
N ARG A 583 -19.94 -2.93 -15.88
CA ARG A 583 -18.64 -3.15 -15.22
C ARG A 583 -17.94 -4.43 -15.69
N ALA A 584 -18.59 -5.22 -16.53
CA ALA A 584 -17.98 -6.37 -17.18
C ALA A 584 -16.73 -5.96 -17.99
N PRO A 585 -15.58 -6.65 -17.86
CA PRO A 585 -14.39 -6.35 -18.63
C PRO A 585 -14.63 -6.39 -20.14
N LEU A 586 -14.17 -5.35 -20.86
CA LEU A 586 -14.33 -5.24 -22.31
C LEU A 586 -13.75 -6.44 -23.05
N ALA A 587 -14.52 -7.08 -23.95
CA ALA A 587 -14.11 -8.22 -24.79
C ALA A 587 -12.85 -7.95 -25.62
N GLU A 588 -12.73 -6.73 -26.14
CA GLU A 588 -11.63 -6.29 -26.97
C GLU A 588 -10.49 -5.72 -26.12
N ALA A 589 -9.24 -6.10 -26.43
CA ALA A 589 -8.03 -5.50 -25.86
C ALA A 589 -6.98 -5.31 -26.96
N GLY A 590 -6.10 -4.33 -26.79
CA GLY A 590 -4.98 -4.10 -27.72
C GLY A 590 -5.43 -3.48 -29.05
N PRO A 591 -4.89 -3.92 -30.21
CA PRO A 591 -5.06 -3.25 -31.51
C PRO A 591 -6.51 -3.09 -31.99
N ALA A 592 -7.43 -3.89 -31.46
CA ALA A 592 -8.86 -3.76 -31.76
C ALA A 592 -9.44 -2.41 -31.30
N LEU A 593 -8.84 -1.79 -30.27
CA LEU A 593 -9.23 -0.47 -29.78
C LEU A 593 -8.74 0.69 -30.67
N ASP A 594 -7.88 0.43 -31.66
CA ASP A 594 -7.34 1.45 -32.57
C ASP A 594 -8.30 1.78 -33.72
N GLN A 595 -9.37 0.99 -33.87
CA GLN A 595 -10.42 1.26 -34.85
C GLN A 595 -11.31 2.43 -34.41
N PRO A 596 -11.92 3.16 -35.37
CA PRO A 596 -12.87 4.22 -35.05
C PRO A 596 -13.99 3.73 -34.13
N LEU A 597 -14.33 4.55 -33.12
CA LEU A 597 -15.29 4.19 -32.08
C LEU A 597 -16.65 3.74 -32.62
N TRP A 598 -17.20 4.48 -33.58
CA TRP A 598 -18.49 4.16 -34.18
C TRP A 598 -18.48 2.84 -34.95
N GLU A 599 -17.37 2.49 -35.62
CA GLU A 599 -17.25 1.19 -36.29
C GLU A 599 -17.24 0.04 -35.29
N ARG A 600 -16.60 0.23 -34.13
CA ARG A 600 -16.60 -0.76 -33.04
C ARG A 600 -17.99 -0.91 -32.43
N TYR A 601 -18.69 0.20 -32.17
CA TYR A 601 -20.07 0.19 -31.69
C TYR A 601 -20.99 -0.56 -32.65
N GLU A 602 -20.96 -0.22 -33.95
CA GLU A 602 -21.82 -0.86 -34.95
C GLU A 602 -21.55 -2.37 -35.08
N ARG A 603 -20.29 -2.81 -35.02
CA ARG A 603 -19.95 -4.25 -35.02
C ARG A 603 -20.58 -5.00 -33.85
N LEU A 604 -20.62 -4.40 -32.66
CA LEU A 604 -21.23 -5.05 -31.48
C LEU A 604 -22.74 -5.29 -31.70
N VAL A 605 -23.41 -4.39 -32.41
CA VAL A 605 -24.86 -4.42 -32.61
C VAL A 605 -25.28 -4.94 -34.00
N GLU A 606 -24.33 -5.34 -34.85
CA GLU A 606 -24.56 -5.80 -36.22
C GLU A 606 -25.56 -6.96 -36.30
N HIS A 607 -25.48 -7.89 -35.34
CA HIS A 607 -26.39 -9.04 -35.22
C HIS A 607 -27.88 -8.65 -35.06
N LEU A 608 -28.20 -7.41 -34.67
CA LEU A 608 -29.59 -6.93 -34.57
C LEU A 608 -30.23 -6.65 -35.94
N GLY A 609 -29.43 -6.54 -37.00
CA GLY A 609 -29.90 -6.46 -38.39
C GLY A 609 -30.37 -7.80 -38.95
N GLU A 610 -29.99 -8.91 -38.31
CA GLU A 610 -30.32 -10.27 -38.73
C GLU A 610 -31.63 -10.73 -38.07
N GLY A 611 -32.75 -10.55 -38.77
CA GLY A 611 -34.05 -11.10 -38.37
C GLY A 611 -34.98 -10.16 -37.59
N ALA A 612 -36.11 -10.71 -37.15
CA ALA A 612 -37.15 -9.98 -36.44
C ALA A 612 -36.87 -9.96 -34.92
N VAL A 613 -36.09 -8.98 -34.46
CA VAL A 613 -35.85 -8.71 -33.04
C VAL A 613 -36.90 -7.72 -32.52
N GLU A 614 -37.47 -7.98 -31.34
CA GLU A 614 -38.41 -7.07 -30.68
C GLU A 614 -37.80 -5.69 -30.41
N GLN A 615 -38.64 -4.65 -30.47
CA GLN A 615 -38.16 -3.26 -30.43
C GLN A 615 -37.53 -2.87 -29.08
N ARG A 616 -38.07 -3.38 -27.95
CA ARG A 616 -37.53 -3.13 -26.61
C ARG A 616 -36.16 -3.78 -26.45
N LEU A 617 -36.06 -5.09 -26.73
CA LEU A 617 -34.80 -5.82 -26.73
C LEU A 617 -33.74 -5.14 -27.63
N ARG A 618 -34.10 -4.74 -28.86
CA ARG A 618 -33.18 -4.00 -29.75
C ARG A 618 -32.66 -2.71 -29.10
N THR A 619 -33.52 -1.97 -28.40
CA THR A 619 -33.15 -0.72 -27.73
C THR A 619 -32.27 -0.99 -26.52
N ILE A 620 -32.57 -2.03 -25.73
CA ILE A 620 -31.76 -2.48 -24.58
C ILE A 620 -30.39 -2.95 -25.05
N THR A 621 -30.28 -3.76 -26.12
CA THR A 621 -29.00 -4.22 -26.64
C THR A 621 -28.12 -3.06 -27.09
N ARG A 622 -28.69 -2.09 -27.82
CA ARG A 622 -27.96 -0.88 -28.25
C ARG A 622 -27.52 -0.01 -27.08
N LEU A 623 -28.39 0.13 -26.07
CA LEU A 623 -28.05 0.84 -24.83
C LEU A 623 -26.91 0.14 -24.11
N LEU A 624 -27.02 -1.19 -23.89
CA LEU A 624 -26.02 -2.00 -23.19
C LEU A 624 -24.66 -1.91 -23.91
N ALA A 625 -24.63 -2.05 -25.24
CA ALA A 625 -23.41 -1.90 -26.02
C ALA A 625 -22.76 -0.52 -25.80
N ALA A 626 -23.55 0.56 -25.87
CA ALA A 626 -23.04 1.91 -25.71
C ALA A 626 -22.55 2.20 -24.28
N VAL A 627 -23.27 1.79 -23.23
CA VAL A 627 -22.83 2.00 -21.83
C VAL A 627 -21.70 1.06 -21.42
N TRP A 628 -21.51 -0.07 -22.11
CA TRP A 628 -20.44 -1.01 -21.81
C TRP A 628 -19.09 -0.51 -22.30
N ILE A 629 -19.03 0.10 -23.48
CA ILE A 629 -17.80 0.70 -24.02
C ILE A 629 -17.63 2.18 -23.63
N GLY A 630 -18.72 2.85 -23.27
CA GLY A 630 -18.77 4.24 -22.83
C GLY A 630 -18.28 4.44 -21.39
N PRO A 631 -17.75 5.63 -21.05
CA PRO A 631 -17.32 5.90 -19.68
C PRO A 631 -18.51 6.13 -18.75
N GLU A 632 -18.39 5.70 -17.49
CA GLU A 632 -19.45 5.93 -16.50
C GLU A 632 -19.62 7.43 -16.19
N PRO A 633 -20.87 7.92 -16.04
CA PRO A 633 -21.16 9.28 -15.63
C PRO A 633 -20.93 9.45 -14.11
N PRO A 634 -21.08 10.67 -13.57
CA PRO A 634 -21.10 10.88 -12.12
C PRO A 634 -22.15 10.03 -11.42
N ASP A 635 -21.79 9.42 -10.29
CA ASP A 635 -22.61 8.44 -9.59
C ASP A 635 -23.93 9.01 -9.07
N ASP A 636 -25.03 8.29 -9.33
CA ASP A 636 -26.28 8.42 -8.59
C ASP A 636 -26.28 7.38 -7.45
N PRO A 637 -26.19 7.81 -6.18
CA PRO A 637 -26.19 6.90 -5.03
C PRO A 637 -27.36 5.92 -4.99
N ARG A 638 -28.45 6.18 -5.71
CA ARG A 638 -29.64 5.32 -5.72
C ARG A 638 -29.49 4.06 -6.59
N THR A 639 -28.61 4.09 -7.59
CA THR A 639 -28.54 3.05 -8.62
C THR A 639 -27.13 2.60 -8.95
N ASP A 640 -26.10 3.40 -8.66
CA ASP A 640 -24.75 3.20 -9.21
C ASP A 640 -23.79 2.55 -8.19
N ARG A 641 -24.26 2.42 -6.96
CA ARG A 641 -23.56 1.77 -5.85
C ARG A 641 -23.88 0.27 -5.82
N VAL A 642 -23.28 -0.46 -6.76
CA VAL A 642 -23.54 -1.89 -6.96
C VAL A 642 -22.42 -2.81 -6.43
N GLY A 643 -21.54 -2.28 -5.58
CA GLY A 643 -20.50 -3.07 -4.88
C GLY A 643 -19.34 -3.52 -5.77
N ASP A 644 -19.11 -2.88 -6.91
CA ASP A 644 -17.96 -3.13 -7.78
C ASP A 644 -17.32 -1.80 -8.23
N PRO A 645 -16.19 -1.35 -7.69
CA PRO A 645 -15.61 -0.06 -8.04
C PRO A 645 -14.91 -0.04 -9.41
N TYR A 646 -14.88 -1.15 -10.16
CA TYR A 646 -14.17 -1.25 -11.43
C TYR A 646 -14.84 -0.42 -12.53
N ARG A 647 -14.03 0.37 -13.26
CA ARG A 647 -14.41 1.15 -14.43
C ARG A 647 -13.29 1.09 -15.47
N ASP A 648 -13.63 0.99 -16.75
CA ASP A 648 -12.66 1.03 -17.85
C ASP A 648 -13.03 2.15 -18.84
N PRO A 649 -12.40 3.35 -18.75
CA PRO A 649 -12.71 4.46 -19.65
C PRO A 649 -12.06 4.30 -21.04
N LEU A 650 -11.29 3.22 -21.31
CA LEU A 650 -10.49 3.11 -22.54
C LEU A 650 -11.32 2.77 -23.78
N GLY A 651 -12.55 2.28 -23.61
CA GLY A 651 -13.47 1.98 -24.70
C GLY A 651 -13.84 3.24 -25.50
N ASP A 652 -14.16 4.32 -24.80
CA ASP A 652 -14.54 5.65 -25.31
C ASP A 652 -14.03 6.75 -24.35
N PRO A 653 -12.72 7.06 -24.35
CA PRO A 653 -12.16 8.05 -23.43
C PRO A 653 -12.64 9.48 -23.72
N GLY A 654 -13.26 9.72 -24.87
CA GLY A 654 -13.83 11.00 -25.28
C GLY A 654 -15.32 11.17 -24.95
N ALA A 655 -15.96 10.14 -24.37
CA ALA A 655 -17.40 10.14 -24.09
C ALA A 655 -18.29 10.45 -25.32
N GLU A 656 -17.83 10.10 -26.52
CA GLU A 656 -18.53 10.38 -27.78
C GLU A 656 -19.90 9.69 -27.85
N LEU A 657 -20.08 8.55 -27.16
CA LEU A 657 -21.33 7.80 -27.15
C LEU A 657 -22.38 8.33 -26.17
N TYR A 658 -22.10 9.39 -25.40
CA TYR A 658 -23.07 9.94 -24.44
C TYR A 658 -24.39 10.34 -25.11
N GLY A 659 -24.33 10.92 -26.32
CA GLY A 659 -25.52 11.26 -27.09
C GLY A 659 -26.37 10.03 -27.45
N GLU A 660 -25.74 8.92 -27.83
CA GLU A 660 -26.43 7.67 -28.16
C GLU A 660 -27.04 7.03 -26.91
N ILE A 661 -26.30 7.00 -25.80
CA ILE A 661 -26.79 6.51 -24.51
C ILE A 661 -28.04 7.28 -24.08
N GLN A 662 -28.00 8.61 -24.16
CA GLN A 662 -29.15 9.47 -23.87
C GLN A 662 -30.35 9.16 -24.77
N ALA A 663 -30.12 9.05 -26.08
CA ALA A 663 -31.17 8.74 -27.04
C ALA A 663 -31.86 7.40 -26.74
N ARG A 664 -31.10 6.38 -26.31
CA ARG A 664 -31.67 5.07 -25.96
C ARG A 664 -32.44 5.10 -24.65
N PHE A 665 -31.96 5.79 -23.62
CA PHE A 665 -32.77 5.99 -22.40
C PHE A 665 -34.08 6.75 -22.70
N HIS A 666 -34.04 7.79 -23.54
CA HIS A 666 -35.25 8.50 -23.97
C HIS A 666 -36.21 7.59 -24.74
N THR A 667 -35.69 6.76 -25.65
CA THR A 667 -36.50 5.80 -26.41
C THR A 667 -37.21 4.82 -25.47
N LEU A 668 -36.50 4.25 -24.50
CA LEU A 668 -37.11 3.36 -23.49
C LEU A 668 -38.13 4.10 -22.63
N ALA A 669 -37.86 5.35 -22.24
CA ALA A 669 -38.76 6.14 -21.40
C ALA A 669 -40.08 6.49 -22.11
N VAL A 670 -40.06 6.67 -23.43
CA VAL A 670 -41.26 6.92 -24.27
C VAL A 670 -42.13 5.67 -24.39
N HIS A 671 -41.52 4.49 -24.37
CA HIS A 671 -42.22 3.21 -24.46
C HIS A 671 -42.50 2.56 -23.10
N ALA A 672 -42.19 3.25 -22.00
CA ALA A 672 -42.49 2.78 -20.67
C ALA A 672 -43.96 3.01 -20.31
N ASP A 673 -44.63 1.96 -19.83
CA ASP A 673 -46.06 2.00 -19.50
C ASP A 673 -46.36 2.66 -18.14
N SER A 674 -45.34 3.07 -17.38
CA SER A 674 -45.51 3.63 -16.03
C SER A 674 -44.63 4.86 -15.74
N VAL A 675 -45.19 5.79 -14.95
CA VAL A 675 -44.50 7.02 -14.51
C VAL A 675 -43.20 6.73 -13.75
N PRO A 676 -43.12 5.73 -12.84
CA PRO A 676 -41.85 5.34 -12.22
C PRO A 676 -40.74 4.99 -13.22
N TRP A 677 -41.06 4.19 -14.24
CA TRP A 677 -40.11 3.81 -15.30
C TRP A 677 -39.63 5.02 -16.09
N THR A 678 -40.56 5.86 -16.58
CA THR A 678 -40.20 7.09 -17.30
C THR A 678 -39.30 7.99 -16.45
N SER A 679 -39.60 8.16 -15.15
CA SER A 679 -38.82 9.00 -14.24
C SER A 679 -37.40 8.47 -14.02
N ALA A 680 -37.24 7.17 -13.76
CA ALA A 680 -35.93 6.55 -13.55
C ALA A 680 -35.06 6.64 -14.80
N LEU A 681 -35.60 6.30 -15.98
CA LEU A 681 -34.89 6.31 -17.25
C LEU A 681 -34.49 7.74 -17.69
N LEU A 682 -35.36 8.74 -17.51
CA LEU A 682 -35.02 10.13 -17.78
C LEU A 682 -33.95 10.68 -16.82
N ARG A 683 -33.96 10.24 -15.57
CA ARG A 683 -32.90 10.58 -14.60
C ARG A 683 -31.56 9.99 -15.04
N LYS A 684 -31.55 8.75 -15.52
CA LYS A 684 -30.37 8.12 -16.13
C LYS A 684 -29.87 8.88 -17.34
N ALA A 685 -30.74 9.22 -18.29
CA ALA A 685 -30.37 10.04 -19.45
C ALA A 685 -29.69 11.36 -19.04
N LYS A 686 -30.19 12.01 -17.98
CA LYS A 686 -29.63 13.26 -17.46
C LYS A 686 -28.20 13.11 -16.91
N GLN A 687 -27.83 11.97 -16.33
CA GLN A 687 -26.46 11.73 -15.83
C GLN A 687 -25.43 11.84 -16.97
N TYR A 688 -25.79 11.41 -18.18
CA TYR A 688 -24.95 11.48 -19.39
C TYR A 688 -25.03 12.84 -20.11
N GLY A 689 -25.62 13.87 -19.49
CA GLY A 689 -25.78 15.20 -20.10
C GLY A 689 -24.56 16.11 -20.01
N LYS A 690 -23.50 15.66 -19.35
CA LYS A 690 -22.23 16.36 -19.25
C LYS A 690 -21.10 15.36 -19.35
N GLU A 691 -20.01 15.81 -19.94
CA GLU A 691 -18.76 15.06 -19.99
C GLU A 691 -18.28 14.69 -18.58
N PRO A 692 -17.71 13.50 -18.37
CA PRO A 692 -17.38 12.99 -17.04
C PRO A 692 -16.22 13.73 -16.35
N TRP A 693 -15.39 14.45 -17.12
CA TRP A 693 -14.29 15.25 -16.60
C TRP A 693 -14.68 16.66 -16.13
N LEU A 694 -15.92 17.10 -16.36
CA LEU A 694 -16.45 18.37 -15.85
C LEU A 694 -17.04 18.21 -14.45
#